data_AF-A0A6C0TY91-F1
#
_entry.id   AF-A0A6C0TY91-F1
#
_cell.length_a   1.000
_cell.length_b   1.000
_cell.length_c   1.000
_cell.angle_alpha   90.00
_cell.angle_beta   90.00
_cell.angle_gamma   90.00
#
_symmetry.space_group_name_H-M   'P 1'
#
loop_
_entity.id
_entity.type
_entity.pdbx_description
1 polymer ?
#
loop_
_entity_poly.entity_id
_entity_poly.type
_entity_poly.pdbx_seq_one_letter_code
_entity_poly.pdbx_strand_id
1 'polypeptide(L)'
;MIRNRTQLALLALAYTALLVYGTWFPLSDWDWSRGGPGALLALEWPAHSPRSDVILNLIVYMPLGLLLGLLLGGAAPRRVVLATLTGAALSLLLEFGQTFLPGRTSSLADLALNTTGTVLGALAAAAMSQVPLLHGLAAQLQASLREPGLGRLGLCALVLWALSQWLPFVPSLDLGNLRAGLAPLKATLVGGEALSGVRFTSYALMLLGVGAVALATLRPARGRAGWLALAMLGVLLIKVPLLGRVLSSEALLAAICMLPLLLLLQRFPPARLRLLGLLALAAFYSHGVLQPALADTSLRSMNWVLLRGHIHSVHGLANLLETIWVFVALAFVLSPRRPRGRSFWLLQGLGLLIVVFALEWYQQYVPGRHADITDVLVALAAWAMASRWRWGDSATTTAPAAPARAARPVAGRNYRREVLLALALVSALVVAARFLAGSTDDYSPYNLPDIDSLAAPELPGFRYGHPRLPAPDQADIELIEQFNPAFWERHRRAAANGELYSRILMARVEPGAVDLARLHRDLLALQFTGRGQQQTKPLAVAYDWLHASWTDSQRRQLRQRLEQACDYQIDTIRNRLALSPYNVYLYNSPLQALMMAAVASHGDGADDRCMRFTADYWRNRVLPVWRQVMGDNGGWHEGGEYVGIGIGQAIYQLPALWRQATGEDLFQGESGIRGFLDFAIYRTRPDGTHMRLGDASFFNRSIPDLAALAIEYQHKPAYTLAQPPTRPAPTAWPWGPLSQASLHDPEAREQLPTSRFFDGIGLLIARSDWSPDASWVSFKAGDNYWSHMHLDQGAFTLFKGGALAIDSGLYGPRSQSDHHLNYSYQSIAHNLVTVTDPADTVPMPPRRAGEQPRPIANDGGQRRVGSGWGRVAPLDYLHWVQQQEDYSTVDRRLQGATRDYVWMVADLTPAYRNRRSGQGDFSARSRRVESYQRSFIYNRRHDIVVVYDRVRGTEPRFRKKWLLHSLREPQIRDSHFRIATPPDPDKSMAGGVLQGQVLLPASAAVEKIGGPGFEFFVDGVNYDQDGAVQAAIARKQDIEAGAWRLEVQPGIADELHEFLVVMTLDLQGEERDPPGITMDVEADAITLLLAGEEPLRLTIPRSLRAVEFPHP
;
A
#
# COMPACT_ATOMS: atom_id res chain seq x y z
N MET A 1 54.28 11.97 27.24
CA MET A 1 53.49 11.90 28.49
C MET A 1 52.23 12.76 28.32
N ILE A 2 51.04 12.17 28.25
CA ILE A 2 49.78 12.83 27.88
C ILE A 2 49.28 13.66 29.08
N ARG A 3 49.36 14.99 28.98
CA ARG A 3 49.05 15.93 30.08
C ARG A 3 47.56 16.28 30.23
N ASN A 4 46.65 15.56 29.56
CA ASN A 4 45.20 15.83 29.59
C ASN A 4 44.35 14.56 29.81
N ARG A 5 44.63 13.85 30.91
CA ARG A 5 43.89 12.63 31.31
C ARG A 5 42.38 12.87 31.46
N THR A 6 41.96 14.07 31.84
CA THR A 6 40.55 14.42 32.06
C THR A 6 39.69 14.30 30.79
N GLN A 7 40.20 14.73 29.64
CA GLN A 7 39.45 14.66 28.37
C GLN A 7 39.34 13.22 27.84
N LEU A 8 40.42 12.43 27.98
CA LEU A 8 40.39 11.00 27.65
C LEU A 8 39.47 10.23 28.59
N ALA A 9 39.42 10.60 29.87
CA ALA A 9 38.50 10.01 30.83
C ALA A 9 37.04 10.29 30.45
N LEU A 10 36.72 11.52 30.03
CA LEU A 10 35.37 11.87 29.56
C LEU A 10 34.97 11.10 28.30
N LEU A 11 35.90 10.93 27.34
CA LEU A 11 35.64 10.13 26.14
C LEU A 11 35.46 8.64 26.47
N ALA A 12 36.30 8.08 27.34
CA ALA A 12 36.14 6.71 27.82
C ALA A 12 34.79 6.52 28.52
N LEU A 13 34.40 7.45 29.40
CA LEU A 13 33.12 7.43 30.09
C LEU A 13 31.94 7.50 29.12
N ALA A 14 31.98 8.43 28.15
CA ALA A 14 30.94 8.57 27.14
C ALA A 14 30.80 7.32 26.28
N TYR A 15 31.93 6.70 25.89
CA TYR A 15 31.92 5.45 25.13
C TYR A 15 31.41 4.27 25.97
N THR A 16 31.78 4.18 27.25
CA THR A 16 31.22 3.19 28.18
C THR A 16 29.71 3.34 28.31
N ALA A 17 29.18 4.57 28.43
CA ALA A 17 27.75 4.80 28.46
C ALA A 17 27.04 4.34 27.18
N LEU A 18 27.69 4.51 26.02
CA LEU A 18 27.20 4.00 24.74
C LEU A 18 27.12 2.47 24.70
N LEU A 19 28.14 1.79 25.22
CA LEU A 19 28.15 0.33 25.33
C LEU A 19 27.02 -0.18 26.23
N VAL A 20 26.86 0.42 27.41
CA VAL A 20 25.78 0.09 28.35
C VAL A 20 24.41 0.26 27.67
N TYR A 21 24.19 1.39 27.00
CA TYR A 21 22.95 1.64 26.27
C TYR A 21 22.71 0.60 25.18
N GLY A 22 23.71 0.32 24.33
CA GLY A 22 23.59 -0.65 23.24
C GLY A 22 23.29 -2.07 23.73
N THR A 23 23.90 -2.48 24.84
CA THR A 23 23.72 -3.83 25.41
C THR A 23 22.37 -4.02 26.09
N TRP A 24 21.82 -2.99 26.75
CA TRP A 24 20.54 -3.07 27.47
C TRP A 24 19.34 -2.51 26.70
N PHE A 25 19.52 -1.93 25.50
CA PHE A 25 18.42 -1.54 24.64
C PHE A 25 17.46 -2.72 24.38
N PRO A 26 16.12 -2.54 24.42
CA PRO A 26 15.34 -1.29 24.44
C PRO A 26 15.17 -0.59 25.80
N LEU A 27 15.84 -1.04 26.87
CA LEU A 27 15.67 -0.55 28.25
C LEU A 27 14.26 -0.76 28.84
N SER A 28 13.41 -1.54 28.17
CA SER A 28 12.08 -1.96 28.60
C SER A 28 12.07 -3.43 29.05
N ASP A 29 10.97 -3.87 29.66
CA ASP A 29 10.65 -5.29 29.90
C ASP A 29 11.58 -6.03 30.88
N TRP A 30 12.14 -5.34 31.88
CA TRP A 30 12.94 -5.97 32.94
C TRP A 30 12.10 -6.93 33.79
N ASP A 31 12.55 -8.19 33.90
CA ASP A 31 11.98 -9.23 34.74
C ASP A 31 12.96 -9.61 35.85
N TRP A 32 12.71 -9.04 37.03
CA TRP A 32 13.53 -9.25 38.23
C TRP A 32 13.51 -10.69 38.77
N SER A 33 12.57 -11.52 38.33
CA SER A 33 12.43 -12.92 38.77
C SER A 33 13.38 -13.89 38.05
N ARG A 34 13.93 -13.49 36.89
CA ARG A 34 14.80 -14.34 36.05
C ARG A 34 16.28 -14.26 36.41
N GLY A 35 16.74 -13.10 36.87
CA GLY A 35 18.15 -12.88 37.17
C GLY A 35 18.52 -13.23 38.62
N GLY A 36 19.82 -13.23 38.90
CA GLY A 36 20.38 -13.55 40.21
C GLY A 36 21.70 -14.32 40.11
N PRO A 37 22.38 -14.61 41.24
CA PRO A 37 23.67 -15.29 41.23
C PRO A 37 23.64 -16.66 40.55
N GLY A 38 22.51 -17.39 40.65
CA GLY A 38 22.32 -18.67 39.97
C GLY A 38 22.31 -18.55 38.44
N ALA A 39 21.66 -17.53 37.89
CA ALA A 39 21.64 -17.28 36.44
C ALA A 39 23.02 -16.85 35.90
N LEU A 40 23.80 -16.13 36.71
CA LEU A 40 25.19 -15.78 36.38
C LEU A 40 26.12 -17.00 36.36
N LEU A 41 25.94 -17.92 37.30
CA LEU A 41 26.70 -19.18 37.35
C LEU A 41 26.27 -20.17 36.27
N ALA A 42 25.07 -20.01 35.72
CA ALA A 42 24.52 -20.79 34.62
C ALA A 42 24.77 -20.16 33.23
N LEU A 43 25.74 -19.25 33.09
CA LEU A 43 26.16 -18.77 31.77
C LEU A 43 26.73 -19.94 30.97
N GLU A 44 26.11 -20.24 29.83
CA GLU A 44 26.52 -21.34 28.96
C GLU A 44 27.31 -20.84 27.75
N TRP A 45 28.09 -21.76 27.16
CA TRP A 45 28.61 -21.57 25.81
C TRP A 45 27.48 -21.86 24.82
N PRO A 46 27.13 -20.91 23.94
CA PRO A 46 26.05 -21.12 22.97
C PRO A 46 26.42 -22.23 21.98
N ALA A 47 25.48 -23.13 21.68
CA ALA A 47 25.67 -24.23 20.73
C ALA A 47 25.93 -23.75 19.28
N HIS A 48 25.52 -22.53 18.96
CA HIS A 48 25.82 -21.85 17.70
C HIS A 48 25.85 -20.33 17.93
N SER A 49 27.00 -19.69 17.71
CA SER A 49 27.09 -18.23 17.65
C SER A 49 27.07 -17.79 16.19
N PRO A 50 26.12 -16.93 15.79
CA PRO A 50 26.17 -16.28 14.48
C PRO A 50 27.52 -15.59 14.27
N ARG A 51 28.12 -15.73 13.08
CA ARG A 51 29.42 -15.09 12.77
C ARG A 51 29.37 -13.56 12.93
N SER A 52 28.19 -12.96 12.73
CA SER A 52 27.92 -11.55 12.97
C SER A 52 28.19 -11.14 14.42
N ASP A 53 27.74 -11.95 15.38
CA ASP A 53 27.79 -11.64 16.80
C ASP A 53 29.22 -11.77 17.33
N VAL A 54 29.94 -12.77 16.82
CA VAL A 54 31.38 -12.96 17.07
C VAL A 54 32.19 -11.73 16.66
N ILE A 55 31.96 -11.24 15.45
CA ILE A 55 32.69 -10.07 14.92
C ILE A 55 32.26 -8.79 15.66
N LEU A 56 30.98 -8.67 16.00
CA LEU A 56 30.42 -7.49 16.65
C LEU A 56 30.97 -7.29 18.08
N ASN A 57 30.87 -8.32 18.91
CA ASN A 57 31.32 -8.29 20.30
C ASN A 57 32.84 -8.07 20.40
N LEU A 58 33.60 -8.54 19.40
CA LEU A 58 35.01 -8.25 19.27
C LEU A 58 35.29 -6.78 18.89
N ILE A 59 34.67 -6.25 17.83
CA ILE A 59 34.99 -4.92 17.29
C ILE A 59 34.50 -3.80 18.23
N VAL A 60 33.32 -3.93 18.81
CA VAL A 60 32.66 -2.87 19.60
C VAL A 60 33.41 -2.56 20.90
N TYR A 61 34.15 -3.52 21.46
CA TYR A 61 34.99 -3.31 22.65
C TYR A 61 36.42 -2.84 22.35
N MET A 62 36.88 -2.89 21.09
CA MET A 62 38.22 -2.39 20.73
C MET A 62 38.42 -0.89 21.04
N PRO A 63 37.48 0.03 20.72
CA PRO A 63 37.66 1.44 21.07
C PRO A 63 37.72 1.68 22.58
N LEU A 64 36.97 0.91 23.38
CA LEU A 64 37.07 0.98 24.84
C LEU A 64 38.48 0.59 25.30
N GLY A 65 38.99 -0.54 24.82
CA GLY A 65 40.36 -1.00 25.12
C GLY A 65 41.42 0.03 24.72
N LEU A 66 41.25 0.66 23.56
CA LEU A 66 42.12 1.73 23.07
C LEU A 66 42.10 2.94 24.01
N LEU A 67 40.91 3.45 24.37
CA LEU A 67 40.76 4.60 25.24
C LEU A 67 41.33 4.34 26.64
N LEU A 68 41.08 3.15 27.21
CA LEU A 68 41.64 2.73 28.48
C LEU A 68 43.17 2.60 28.41
N GLY A 69 43.72 1.99 27.36
CA GLY A 69 45.17 1.87 27.16
C GLY A 69 45.89 3.23 26.99
N LEU A 70 45.19 4.24 26.47
CA LEU A 70 45.67 5.63 26.37
C LEU A 70 45.50 6.42 27.68
N LEU A 71 44.48 6.10 28.47
CA LEU A 71 44.16 6.76 29.74
C LEU A 71 45.07 6.27 30.89
N LEU A 72 45.31 4.96 30.96
CA LEU A 72 46.08 4.30 32.00
C LEU A 72 47.57 4.65 31.88
N GLY A 73 48.21 4.96 33.02
CA GLY A 73 49.64 5.25 33.08
C GLY A 73 50.49 4.00 33.34
N GLY A 74 51.74 4.00 32.88
CA GLY A 74 52.74 2.95 33.17
C GLY A 74 53.25 2.21 31.93
N ALA A 75 54.04 1.16 32.15
CA ALA A 75 54.59 0.31 31.08
C ALA A 75 53.46 -0.35 30.25
N ALA A 76 53.71 -0.60 28.96
CA ALA A 76 52.71 -1.16 28.05
C ALA A 76 52.03 -2.45 28.57
N PRO A 77 52.75 -3.45 29.15
CA PRO A 77 52.11 -4.65 29.68
C PRO A 77 51.10 -4.34 30.80
N ARG A 78 51.48 -3.44 31.73
CA ARG A 78 50.61 -3.03 32.84
C ARG A 78 49.32 -2.35 32.36
N ARG A 79 49.42 -1.50 31.33
CA ARG A 79 48.26 -0.81 30.76
C ARG A 79 47.30 -1.77 30.06
N VAL A 80 47.83 -2.72 29.31
CA VAL A 80 47.03 -3.77 28.65
C VAL A 80 46.30 -4.61 29.70
N VAL A 81 47.00 -5.09 30.73
CA VAL A 81 46.38 -5.88 31.81
C VAL A 81 45.25 -5.11 32.50
N LEU A 82 45.49 -3.86 32.90
CA LEU A 82 44.47 -3.05 33.57
C LEU A 82 43.28 -2.72 32.67
N ALA A 83 43.52 -2.45 31.38
CA ALA A 83 42.44 -2.23 30.42
C ALA A 83 41.60 -3.50 30.23
N THR A 84 42.26 -4.66 30.08
CA THR A 84 41.60 -5.97 29.96
C THR A 84 40.74 -6.29 31.18
N LEU A 85 41.26 -6.11 32.40
CA LEU A 85 40.50 -6.35 33.63
C LEU A 85 39.26 -5.43 33.71
N THR A 86 39.41 -4.16 33.31
CA THR A 86 38.32 -3.19 33.32
C THR A 86 37.24 -3.54 32.29
N GLY A 87 37.63 -3.91 31.07
CA GLY A 87 36.68 -4.32 30.03
C GLY A 87 35.99 -5.65 30.33
N ALA A 88 36.72 -6.63 30.88
CA ALA A 88 36.15 -7.90 31.32
C ALA A 88 35.13 -7.70 32.46
N ALA A 89 35.46 -6.85 33.44
CA ALA A 89 34.54 -6.52 34.53
C ALA A 89 33.27 -5.82 34.01
N LEU A 90 33.41 -4.86 33.08
CA LEU A 90 32.26 -4.21 32.44
C LEU A 90 31.40 -5.21 31.67
N SER A 91 32.02 -6.08 30.85
CA SER A 91 31.27 -7.09 30.10
C SER A 91 30.53 -8.04 31.03
N LEU A 92 31.17 -8.51 32.11
CA LEU A 92 30.53 -9.39 33.09
C LEU A 92 29.31 -8.72 33.75
N LEU A 93 29.41 -7.43 34.09
CA LEU A 93 28.30 -6.65 34.65
C LEU A 93 27.15 -6.51 33.66
N LEU A 94 27.45 -6.32 32.37
CA LEU A 94 26.44 -6.17 31.34
C LEU A 94 25.75 -7.50 31.01
N GLU A 95 26.50 -8.60 30.90
CA GLU A 95 25.98 -9.97 30.76
C GLU A 95 25.07 -10.34 31.95
N PHE A 96 25.49 -10.00 33.17
CA PHE A 96 24.66 -10.16 34.37
C PHE A 96 23.36 -9.37 34.27
N GLY A 97 23.41 -8.11 33.85
CA GLY A 97 22.22 -7.27 33.65
C GLY A 97 21.26 -7.85 32.61
N GLN A 98 21.77 -8.49 31.55
CA GLN A 98 20.94 -9.12 30.52
C GLN A 98 20.18 -10.36 31.01
N THR A 99 20.61 -11.01 32.11
CA THR A 99 19.84 -12.12 32.71
C THR A 99 18.44 -11.69 33.19
N PHE A 100 18.25 -10.39 33.43
CA PHE A 100 16.98 -9.79 33.82
C PHE A 100 16.13 -9.33 32.61
N LEU A 101 16.58 -9.53 31.37
CA LEU A 101 15.91 -9.05 30.16
C LEU A 101 15.39 -10.24 29.31
N PRO A 102 14.06 -10.47 29.23
CA PRO A 102 13.46 -11.59 28.51
C PRO A 102 13.81 -11.71 27.02
N GLY A 103 14.07 -10.58 26.37
CA GLY A 103 14.43 -10.51 24.94
C GLY A 103 15.93 -10.59 24.65
N ARG A 104 16.77 -10.84 25.66
CA ARG A 104 18.24 -10.93 25.52
C ARG A 104 18.74 -12.26 26.09
N THR A 105 19.86 -12.73 25.55
CA THR A 105 20.53 -13.96 25.97
C THR A 105 21.93 -13.61 26.43
N SER A 106 22.26 -13.90 27.70
CA SER A 106 23.61 -13.75 28.22
C SER A 106 24.47 -14.96 27.83
N SER A 107 25.77 -14.78 27.55
CA SER A 107 26.63 -15.89 27.12
C SER A 107 28.10 -15.78 27.55
N LEU A 108 28.75 -16.93 27.77
CA LEU A 108 30.20 -16.98 28.03
C LEU A 108 31.03 -16.56 26.80
N ALA A 109 30.50 -16.81 25.59
CA ALA A 109 31.15 -16.45 24.35
C ALA A 109 31.26 -14.92 24.22
N ASP A 110 30.21 -14.18 24.56
CA ASP A 110 30.18 -12.72 24.45
C ASP A 110 31.12 -12.07 25.47
N LEU A 111 31.15 -12.58 26.71
CA LEU A 111 32.13 -12.18 27.71
C LEU A 111 33.58 -12.36 27.20
N ALA A 112 33.88 -13.50 26.58
CA ALA A 112 35.20 -13.79 26.03
C ALA A 112 35.56 -12.86 24.86
N LEU A 113 34.61 -12.61 23.95
CA LEU A 113 34.80 -11.77 22.76
C LEU A 113 34.95 -10.29 23.10
N ASN A 114 34.12 -9.76 24.00
CA ASN A 114 34.21 -8.39 24.51
C ASN A 114 35.55 -8.15 25.22
N THR A 115 35.98 -9.12 26.02
CA THR A 115 37.29 -9.10 26.69
C THR A 115 38.43 -9.11 25.66
N THR A 116 38.34 -9.97 24.64
CA THR A 116 39.34 -10.05 23.56
C THR A 116 39.39 -8.75 22.73
N GLY A 117 38.25 -8.14 22.43
CA GLY A 117 38.15 -6.85 21.76
C GLY A 117 38.86 -5.76 22.55
N THR A 118 38.62 -5.72 23.87
CA THR A 118 39.30 -4.79 24.78
C THR A 118 40.82 -4.99 24.77
N VAL A 119 41.30 -6.23 24.78
CA VAL A 119 42.74 -6.56 24.69
C VAL A 119 43.33 -6.00 23.39
N LEU A 120 42.70 -6.26 22.25
CA LEU A 120 43.17 -5.82 20.93
C LEU A 120 43.20 -4.29 20.84
N GLY A 121 42.21 -3.60 21.40
CA GLY A 121 42.19 -2.16 21.56
C GLY A 121 43.35 -1.63 22.40
N ALA A 122 43.62 -2.25 23.55
CA ALA A 122 44.69 -1.82 24.45
C ALA A 122 46.08 -2.08 23.83
N LEU A 123 46.24 -3.18 23.09
CA LEU A 123 47.44 -3.46 22.30
C LEU A 123 47.62 -2.43 21.19
N ALA A 124 46.55 -2.01 20.50
CA ALA A 124 46.60 -0.93 19.53
C ALA A 124 47.04 0.38 20.19
N ALA A 125 46.57 0.71 21.40
CA ALA A 125 47.03 1.89 22.14
C ALA A 125 48.52 1.81 22.51
N ALA A 126 49.02 0.63 22.84
CA ALA A 126 50.44 0.40 23.05
C ALA A 126 51.24 0.59 21.75
N ALA A 127 50.74 0.07 20.62
CA ALA A 127 51.36 0.20 19.30
C ALA A 127 51.33 1.62 18.74
N MET A 128 50.28 2.41 19.02
CA MET A 128 50.17 3.83 18.62
C MET A 128 51.31 4.70 19.18
N SER A 129 51.96 4.27 20.27
CA SER A 129 53.15 4.95 20.80
C SER A 129 54.42 4.68 19.98
N GLN A 130 54.40 3.70 19.07
CA GLN A 130 55.55 3.26 18.27
C GLN A 130 55.41 3.52 16.76
N VAL A 131 54.21 3.85 16.26
CA VAL A 131 53.96 4.12 14.82
C VAL A 131 53.95 5.64 14.53
N PRO A 132 54.89 6.19 13.74
CA PRO A 132 55.05 7.65 13.55
C PRO A 132 53.82 8.39 12.98
N LEU A 133 53.09 7.75 12.05
CA LEU A 133 51.89 8.32 11.41
C LEU A 133 50.74 8.52 12.42
N LEU A 134 50.48 7.49 13.25
CA LEU A 134 49.45 7.50 14.28
C LEU A 134 49.82 8.44 15.44
N HIS A 135 51.10 8.54 15.75
CA HIS A 135 51.63 9.51 16.71
C HIS A 135 51.36 10.95 16.26
N GLY A 136 51.54 11.27 14.97
CA GLY A 136 51.26 12.60 14.41
C GLY A 136 49.79 13.01 14.47
N LEU A 137 48.88 12.07 14.20
CA LEU A 137 47.43 12.31 14.23
C LEU A 137 46.90 12.47 15.67
N ALA A 138 47.41 11.66 16.60
CA ALA A 138 47.09 11.77 18.03
C ALA A 138 47.64 13.06 18.66
N ALA A 139 48.88 13.45 18.33
CA ALA A 139 49.47 14.71 18.79
C ALA A 139 48.68 15.93 18.31
N GLN A 140 48.04 15.84 17.14
CA GLN A 140 47.27 16.91 16.52
C GLN A 140 45.82 17.02 17.03
N LEU A 141 45.15 15.89 17.27
CA LEU A 141 43.88 15.88 18.01
C LEU A 141 44.09 16.49 19.40
N GLN A 142 45.19 16.13 20.06
CA GLN A 142 45.59 16.76 21.31
C GLN A 142 45.90 18.26 21.16
N ALA A 143 46.57 18.69 20.08
CA ALA A 143 46.84 20.11 19.83
C ALA A 143 45.55 20.92 19.58
N SER A 144 44.58 20.35 18.86
CA SER A 144 43.28 20.98 18.56
C SER A 144 42.36 21.03 19.78
N LEU A 145 42.47 20.05 20.68
CA LEU A 145 41.85 20.06 22.01
C LEU A 145 42.53 21.07 22.97
N ARG A 146 43.80 21.41 22.71
CA ARG A 146 44.58 22.41 23.49
C ARG A 146 44.27 23.85 23.07
N GLU A 147 43.84 24.13 21.83
CA GLU A 147 43.41 25.48 21.43
C GLU A 147 42.12 25.89 22.18
N PRO A 148 42.15 26.94 23.03
CA PRO A 148 40.97 27.38 23.77
C PRO A 148 39.86 27.87 22.84
N GLY A 149 38.65 27.32 22.97
CA GLY A 149 37.45 27.76 22.27
C GLY A 149 37.29 27.22 20.84
N LEU A 150 38.01 27.76 19.86
CA LEU A 150 37.70 27.51 18.44
C LEU A 150 37.99 26.09 17.95
N GLY A 151 39.14 25.52 18.31
CA GLY A 151 39.51 24.15 17.93
C GLY A 151 38.56 23.10 18.50
N ARG A 152 38.17 23.28 19.78
CA ARG A 152 37.19 22.42 20.47
C ARG A 152 35.81 22.48 19.83
N LEU A 153 35.33 23.67 19.47
CA LEU A 153 34.05 23.85 18.79
C LEU A 153 34.04 23.19 17.39
N GLY A 154 35.11 23.34 16.62
CA GLY A 154 35.25 22.68 15.33
C GLY A 154 35.27 21.16 15.44
N LEU A 155 36.00 20.62 16.41
CA LEU A 155 36.00 19.17 16.68
C LEU A 155 34.63 18.67 17.17
N CYS A 156 33.96 19.42 18.04
CA CYS A 156 32.63 19.08 18.53
C CYS A 156 31.61 18.99 17.38
N ALA A 157 31.64 19.95 16.45
CA ALA A 157 30.81 19.91 15.24
C ALA A 157 31.04 18.65 14.39
N LEU A 158 32.31 18.26 14.19
CA LEU A 158 32.66 17.06 13.41
C LEU A 158 32.22 15.76 14.09
N VAL A 159 32.35 15.68 15.42
CA VAL A 159 31.89 14.52 16.20
C VAL A 159 30.36 14.42 16.15
N LEU A 160 29.65 15.54 16.38
CA LEU A 160 28.20 15.57 16.32
C LEU A 160 27.68 15.23 14.92
N TRP A 161 28.36 15.68 13.86
CA TRP A 161 28.05 15.25 12.50
C TRP A 161 28.19 13.73 12.35
N ALA A 162 29.33 13.14 12.73
CA ALA A 162 29.50 11.68 12.63
C ALA A 162 28.43 10.92 13.43
N LEU A 163 28.10 11.39 14.63
CA LEU A 163 27.04 10.80 15.45
C LEU A 163 25.66 10.92 14.80
N SER A 164 25.33 12.04 14.15
CA SER A 164 24.07 12.21 13.40
C SER A 164 23.92 11.17 12.29
N GLN A 165 25.04 10.77 11.68
CA GLN A 165 25.04 9.75 10.63
C GLN A 165 24.88 8.33 11.18
N TRP A 166 25.14 8.10 12.49
CA TRP A 166 25.22 6.76 13.09
C TRP A 166 24.09 6.40 14.07
N LEU A 167 23.24 7.36 14.47
CA LEU A 167 22.08 7.08 15.33
C LEU A 167 21.17 6.01 14.68
N PRO A 168 20.60 5.00 15.36
CA PRO A 168 20.48 4.81 16.81
C PRO A 168 21.71 4.20 17.51
N PHE A 169 22.86 4.08 16.83
CA PHE A 169 24.06 3.42 17.36
C PHE A 169 23.84 1.94 17.71
N VAL A 170 22.97 1.26 16.96
CA VAL A 170 22.72 -0.17 17.10
C VAL A 170 23.42 -0.90 15.94
N PRO A 171 24.69 -1.29 16.09
CA PRO A 171 25.38 -2.05 15.06
C PRO A 171 24.84 -3.47 14.97
N SER A 172 24.61 -3.95 13.75
CA SER A 172 24.21 -5.30 13.38
C SER A 172 24.94 -5.73 12.11
N LEU A 173 25.72 -6.81 12.23
CA LEU A 173 26.41 -7.45 11.10
C LEU A 173 25.60 -8.61 10.51
N ASP A 174 24.31 -8.71 10.84
CA ASP A 174 23.41 -9.65 10.21
C ASP A 174 23.43 -9.48 8.68
N LEU A 175 23.45 -10.59 7.95
CA LEU A 175 23.56 -10.56 6.49
C LEU A 175 22.33 -9.87 5.85
N GLY A 176 21.16 -9.99 6.47
CA GLY A 176 19.96 -9.24 6.09
C GLY A 176 20.15 -7.74 6.30
N ASN A 177 20.64 -7.32 7.47
CA ASN A 177 20.92 -5.91 7.76
C ASN A 177 22.00 -5.30 6.83
N LEU A 178 23.11 -6.00 6.59
CA LEU A 178 24.16 -5.53 5.67
C LEU A 178 23.65 -5.43 4.22
N ARG A 179 22.82 -6.39 3.79
CA ARG A 179 22.15 -6.32 2.47
C ARG A 179 21.19 -5.15 2.41
N ALA A 180 20.41 -4.90 3.46
CA ALA A 180 19.52 -3.74 3.54
C ALA A 180 20.30 -2.41 3.53
N GLY A 181 21.41 -2.35 4.27
CA GLY A 181 22.28 -1.17 4.33
C GLY A 181 22.93 -0.80 2.98
N LEU A 182 23.18 -1.79 2.12
CA LEU A 182 23.70 -1.62 0.76
C LEU A 182 22.61 -1.66 -0.34
N ALA A 183 21.35 -1.88 0.01
CA ALA A 183 20.28 -2.09 -0.96
C ALA A 183 20.13 -0.91 -1.93
N PRO A 184 20.18 0.37 -1.50
CA PRO A 184 20.08 1.50 -2.42
C PRO A 184 21.27 1.58 -3.40
N LEU A 185 22.49 1.27 -2.93
CA LEU A 185 23.68 1.20 -3.79
C LEU A 185 23.54 0.15 -4.88
N LYS A 186 23.08 -1.04 -4.51
CA LYS A 186 22.81 -2.13 -5.45
C LYS A 186 21.69 -1.74 -6.42
N ALA A 187 20.63 -1.10 -5.94
CA ALA A 187 19.50 -0.66 -6.77
C ALA A 187 19.95 0.32 -7.85
N THR A 188 20.77 1.32 -7.53
CA THR A 188 21.29 2.25 -8.55
C THR A 188 22.30 1.59 -9.49
N LEU A 189 23.20 0.75 -8.99
CA LEU A 189 24.21 0.05 -9.83
C LEU A 189 23.57 -0.91 -10.83
N VAL A 190 22.43 -1.51 -10.50
CA VAL A 190 21.68 -2.44 -11.37
C VAL A 190 20.59 -1.70 -12.16
N GLY A 191 20.52 -0.36 -12.08
CA GLY A 191 19.58 0.47 -12.84
C GLY A 191 18.14 0.49 -12.33
N GLY A 192 17.87 -0.05 -11.13
CA GLY A 192 16.54 -0.11 -10.51
C GLY A 192 16.11 1.15 -9.75
N GLU A 193 17.02 2.07 -9.43
CA GLU A 193 16.69 3.42 -8.94
C GLU A 193 17.60 4.47 -9.60
N ALA A 194 17.00 5.51 -10.19
CA ALA A 194 17.74 6.64 -10.73
C ALA A 194 18.39 7.46 -9.60
N LEU A 195 19.57 8.04 -9.86
CA LEU A 195 20.21 8.98 -8.95
C LEU A 195 19.30 10.20 -8.73
N SER A 196 18.88 10.42 -7.48
CA SER A 196 18.09 11.61 -7.16
C SER A 196 19.00 12.84 -7.09
N GLY A 197 18.80 13.77 -8.03
CA GLY A 197 19.52 15.05 -8.01
C GLY A 197 19.33 15.83 -6.71
N VAL A 198 18.14 15.72 -6.10
CA VAL A 198 17.80 16.37 -4.81
C VAL A 198 18.61 15.76 -3.66
N ARG A 199 18.67 14.42 -3.56
CA ARG A 199 19.45 13.72 -2.51
C ARG A 199 20.95 13.94 -2.68
N PHE A 200 21.45 13.89 -3.92
CA PHE A 200 22.85 14.19 -4.23
C PHE A 200 23.23 15.62 -3.81
N THR A 201 22.40 16.60 -4.15
CA THR A 201 22.64 18.01 -3.78
C THR A 201 22.70 18.17 -2.26
N SER A 202 21.79 17.53 -1.52
CA SER A 202 21.79 17.54 -0.06
C SER A 202 23.10 16.99 0.53
N TYR A 203 23.51 15.78 0.10
CA TYR A 203 24.77 15.18 0.55
C TYR A 203 26.01 15.98 0.13
N ALA A 204 26.04 16.55 -1.07
CA ALA A 204 27.15 17.37 -1.55
C ALA A 204 27.31 18.65 -0.71
N LEU A 205 26.21 19.35 -0.39
CA LEU A 205 26.23 20.55 0.45
C LEU A 205 26.67 20.22 1.89
N MET A 206 26.13 19.14 2.47
CA MET A 206 26.53 18.66 3.80
C MET A 206 28.04 18.37 3.86
N LEU A 207 28.54 17.53 2.95
CA LEU A 207 29.95 17.11 2.93
C LEU A 207 30.89 18.28 2.63
N LEU A 208 30.48 19.24 1.80
CA LEU A 208 31.23 20.48 1.58
C LEU A 208 31.35 21.30 2.87
N GLY A 209 30.26 21.44 3.63
CA GLY A 209 30.26 22.11 4.93
C GLY A 209 31.21 21.43 5.93
N VAL A 210 31.08 20.11 6.09
CA VAL A 210 31.94 19.29 6.96
C VAL A 210 33.41 19.41 6.56
N GLY A 211 33.71 19.29 5.26
CA GLY A 211 35.06 19.41 4.73
C GLY A 211 35.70 20.78 4.99
N ALA A 212 34.93 21.85 4.82
CA ALA A 212 35.38 23.21 5.09
C ALA A 212 35.65 23.45 6.59
N VAL A 213 34.78 22.94 7.47
CA VAL A 213 34.97 22.97 8.94
C VAL A 213 36.20 22.16 9.34
N ALA A 214 36.39 20.97 8.79
CA ALA A 214 37.54 20.11 9.07
C ALA A 214 38.86 20.76 8.64
N LEU A 215 38.95 21.30 7.43
CA LEU A 215 40.15 22.00 6.93
C LEU A 215 40.44 23.30 7.68
N ALA A 216 39.40 23.98 8.18
CA ALA A 216 39.55 25.17 9.02
C ALA A 216 40.05 24.83 10.44
N THR A 217 39.71 23.64 10.95
CA THR A 217 40.04 23.16 12.30
C THR A 217 41.42 22.48 12.35
N LEU A 218 41.75 21.62 11.38
CA LEU A 218 42.90 20.69 11.43
C LEU A 218 44.16 21.21 10.71
N ARG A 219 44.69 22.36 11.14
CA ARG A 219 45.84 23.01 10.49
C ARG A 219 47.22 22.53 10.95
N PRO A 220 48.24 22.49 10.06
CA PRO A 220 48.23 22.89 8.64
C PRO A 220 47.51 21.88 7.74
N ALA A 221 46.72 22.34 6.76
CA ALA A 221 45.85 21.48 5.94
C ALA A 221 46.55 20.76 4.76
N ARG A 222 47.77 21.16 4.39
CA ARG A 222 48.49 20.62 3.21
C ARG A 222 48.82 19.13 3.39
N GLY A 223 48.45 18.32 2.40
CA GLY A 223 48.72 16.88 2.38
C GLY A 223 47.71 16.04 3.16
N ARG A 224 46.63 16.64 3.66
CA ARG A 224 45.65 15.98 4.54
C ARG A 224 44.25 15.85 3.95
N ALA A 225 43.99 16.49 2.81
CA ALA A 225 42.72 16.39 2.11
C ALA A 225 42.33 14.95 1.78
N GLY A 226 43.31 14.10 1.42
CA GLY A 226 43.06 12.66 1.19
C GLY A 226 42.60 11.92 2.45
N TRP A 227 43.27 12.16 3.58
CA TRP A 227 42.87 11.58 4.87
C TRP A 227 41.49 12.06 5.35
N LEU A 228 41.16 13.33 5.08
CA LEU A 228 39.82 13.88 5.39
C LEU A 228 38.74 13.29 4.51
N ALA A 229 38.99 13.14 3.21
CA ALA A 229 38.07 12.47 2.30
C ALA A 229 37.84 11.01 2.72
N LEU A 230 38.92 10.30 3.09
CA LEU A 230 38.83 8.93 3.59
C LEU A 230 38.04 8.84 4.91
N ALA A 231 38.25 9.78 5.83
CA ALA A 231 37.50 9.84 7.08
C ALA A 231 36.00 10.09 6.83
N MET A 232 35.66 11.01 5.93
CA MET A 232 34.27 11.28 5.56
C MET A 232 33.60 10.07 4.90
N LEU A 233 34.31 9.39 3.99
CA LEU A 233 33.84 8.14 3.40
C LEU A 233 33.67 7.05 4.47
N GLY A 234 34.60 6.92 5.40
CA GLY A 234 34.52 6.00 6.52
C GLY A 234 33.28 6.22 7.39
N VAL A 235 32.96 7.48 7.71
CA VAL A 235 31.73 7.83 8.45
C VAL A 235 30.48 7.37 7.71
N LEU A 236 30.42 7.55 6.39
CA LEU A 236 29.28 7.09 5.59
C LEU A 236 29.21 5.56 5.46
N LEU A 237 30.35 4.88 5.33
CA LEU A 237 30.42 3.41 5.26
C LEU A 237 29.97 2.75 6.57
N ILE A 238 30.23 3.37 7.71
CA ILE A 238 29.76 2.90 9.03
C ILE A 238 28.22 2.91 9.12
N LYS A 239 27.49 3.60 8.23
CA LYS A 239 26.02 3.47 8.16
C LYS A 239 25.56 2.05 7.82
N VAL A 240 26.30 1.33 6.98
CA VAL A 240 25.92 0.01 6.46
C VAL A 240 25.67 -1.02 7.57
N PRO A 241 26.57 -1.17 8.56
CA PRO A 241 26.34 -2.08 9.68
C PRO A 241 25.37 -1.54 10.74
N LEU A 242 24.78 -0.35 10.61
CA LEU A 242 23.89 0.20 11.64
C LEU A 242 22.42 -0.11 11.33
N LEU A 243 21.71 -0.66 12.30
CA LEU A 243 20.31 -1.09 12.15
C LEU A 243 19.43 0.07 11.68
N GLY A 244 18.71 -0.14 10.58
CA GLY A 244 17.81 0.86 10.00
C GLY A 244 18.51 2.01 9.26
N ARG A 245 19.82 1.93 9.05
CA ARG A 245 20.58 2.89 8.23
C ARG A 245 20.99 2.28 6.91
N VAL A 246 20.98 3.13 5.88
CA VAL A 246 21.33 2.75 4.52
C VAL A 246 22.37 3.71 3.96
N LEU A 247 23.25 3.17 3.11
CA LEU A 247 24.18 3.94 2.32
C LEU A 247 23.59 4.13 0.92
N SER A 248 23.32 5.38 0.54
CA SER A 248 22.78 5.70 -0.78
C SER A 248 23.88 5.95 -1.81
N SER A 249 23.56 5.72 -3.08
CA SER A 249 24.44 6.00 -4.22
C SER A 249 24.80 7.47 -4.32
N GLU A 250 23.85 8.35 -4.00
CA GLU A 250 24.07 9.79 -3.99
C GLU A 250 25.06 10.21 -2.90
N ALA A 251 25.01 9.59 -1.71
CA ALA A 251 25.95 9.86 -0.63
C ALA A 251 27.38 9.40 -1.00
N LEU A 252 27.51 8.21 -1.61
CA LEU A 252 28.78 7.69 -2.07
C LEU A 252 29.35 8.55 -3.21
N LEU A 253 28.53 8.93 -4.18
CA LEU A 253 28.93 9.79 -5.29
C LEU A 253 29.36 11.17 -4.80
N ALA A 254 28.60 11.79 -3.89
CA ALA A 254 28.98 13.04 -3.27
C ALA A 254 30.34 12.93 -2.55
N ALA A 255 30.57 11.85 -1.80
CA ALA A 255 31.85 11.60 -1.13
C ALA A 255 33.03 11.42 -2.11
N ILE A 256 32.82 10.74 -3.24
CA ILE A 256 33.83 10.60 -4.31
C ILE A 256 34.15 11.97 -4.91
N CYS A 257 33.13 12.78 -5.21
CA CYS A 257 33.29 14.14 -5.74
C CYS A 257 33.97 15.10 -4.76
N MET A 258 33.96 14.80 -3.45
CA MET A 258 34.58 15.67 -2.44
C MET A 258 36.11 15.68 -2.47
N LEU A 259 36.78 14.59 -2.84
CA LEU A 259 38.25 14.52 -2.81
C LEU A 259 38.95 15.63 -3.64
N PRO A 260 38.64 15.82 -4.94
CA PRO A 260 39.26 16.88 -5.73
C PRO A 260 38.92 18.28 -5.16
N LEU A 261 37.71 18.45 -4.61
CA LEU A 261 37.28 19.70 -4.01
C LEU A 261 38.09 20.01 -2.73
N LEU A 262 38.30 19.04 -1.85
CA LEU A 262 39.15 19.22 -0.66
C LEU A 262 40.61 19.49 -1.01
N LEU A 263 41.14 18.86 -2.07
CA LEU A 263 42.49 19.11 -2.57
C LEU A 263 42.68 20.54 -3.11
N LEU A 264 41.61 21.16 -3.62
CA LEU A 264 41.58 22.57 -3.98
C LEU A 264 41.46 23.45 -2.73
N LEU A 265 40.51 23.14 -1.86
CA LEU A 265 40.16 23.95 -0.68
C LEU A 265 41.27 23.98 0.38
N GLN A 266 42.11 22.95 0.51
CA GLN A 266 43.26 22.97 1.44
C GLN A 266 44.24 24.14 1.17
N ARG A 267 44.20 24.75 -0.03
CA ARG A 267 45.00 25.93 -0.39
C ARG A 267 44.42 27.24 0.15
N PHE A 268 43.17 27.24 0.60
CA PHE A 268 42.48 28.46 1.00
C PHE A 268 42.86 28.89 2.43
N PRO A 269 42.93 30.21 2.69
CA PRO A 269 43.07 30.73 4.04
C PRO A 269 41.82 30.39 4.88
N PRO A 270 41.93 30.31 6.22
CA PRO A 270 40.84 29.80 7.05
C PRO A 270 39.61 30.71 7.06
N ALA A 271 39.76 31.98 6.65
CA ALA A 271 38.63 32.90 6.52
C ALA A 271 37.73 32.49 5.35
N ARG A 272 38.31 32.07 4.23
CA ARG A 272 37.57 31.60 3.06
C ARG A 272 36.92 30.25 3.31
N LEU A 273 37.61 29.34 4.01
CA LEU A 273 37.04 28.05 4.41
C LEU A 273 35.83 28.23 5.34
N ARG A 274 35.90 29.16 6.31
CA ARG A 274 34.75 29.46 7.17
C ARG A 274 33.59 30.09 6.41
N LEU A 275 33.86 31.02 5.48
CA LEU A 275 32.82 31.59 4.63
C LEU A 275 32.16 30.51 3.76
N LEU A 276 32.95 29.62 3.16
CA LEU A 276 32.43 28.51 2.37
C LEU A 276 31.61 27.54 3.24
N GLY A 277 32.09 27.23 4.45
CA GLY A 277 31.36 26.43 5.41
C GLY A 277 30.02 27.06 5.80
N LEU A 278 30.00 28.38 6.05
CA LEU A 278 28.76 29.13 6.31
C LEU A 278 27.77 28.99 5.14
N LEU A 279 28.22 29.24 3.91
CA LEU A 279 27.36 29.16 2.73
C LEU A 279 26.85 27.74 2.49
N ALA A 280 27.72 26.73 2.60
CA ALA A 280 27.36 25.33 2.39
C ALA A 280 26.38 24.83 3.46
N LEU A 281 26.59 25.17 4.73
CA LEU A 281 25.70 24.78 5.84
C LEU A 281 24.34 25.50 5.76
N ALA A 282 24.32 26.78 5.41
CA ALA A 282 23.09 27.53 5.21
C ALA A 282 22.29 26.98 4.02
N ALA A 283 22.97 26.66 2.90
CA ALA A 283 22.35 26.05 1.74
C ALA A 283 21.84 24.63 2.04
N PHE A 284 22.60 23.83 2.78
CA PHE A 284 22.20 22.50 3.22
C PHE A 284 20.92 22.54 4.06
N TYR A 285 20.89 23.39 5.10
CA TYR A 285 19.73 23.53 5.97
C TYR A 285 18.51 24.06 5.21
N SER A 286 18.70 25.11 4.40
CA SER A 286 17.60 25.68 3.58
C SER A 286 17.08 24.68 2.56
N HIS A 287 17.95 23.90 1.92
CA HIS A 287 17.52 22.83 1.00
C HIS A 287 16.72 21.76 1.72
N GLY A 288 17.12 21.35 2.93
CA GLY A 288 16.36 20.39 3.73
C GLY A 288 14.96 20.90 4.09
N VAL A 289 14.86 22.17 4.48
CA VAL A 289 13.63 22.86 4.91
C VAL A 289 12.67 23.12 3.74
N LEU A 290 13.18 23.48 2.56
CA LEU A 290 12.38 23.94 1.43
C LEU A 290 11.93 22.83 0.47
N GLN A 291 12.45 21.60 0.62
CA GLN A 291 12.09 20.48 -0.25
C GLN A 291 10.78 19.82 0.22
N PRO A 292 9.76 19.67 -0.64
CA PRO A 292 8.52 18.97 -0.29
C PRO A 292 8.78 17.54 0.16
N ALA A 293 7.93 17.00 1.05
CA ALA A 293 7.99 15.58 1.38
C ALA A 293 7.34 14.77 0.25
N LEU A 294 8.06 13.75 -0.27
CA LEU A 294 7.71 13.00 -1.49
C LEU A 294 6.42 12.17 -1.44
N ALA A 295 5.59 12.30 -0.40
CA ALA A 295 4.36 11.54 -0.21
C ALA A 295 3.27 12.29 0.56
N ASP A 296 3.54 13.54 0.97
CA ASP A 296 2.62 14.33 1.78
C ASP A 296 2.55 15.73 1.17
N THR A 297 1.35 16.17 0.79
CA THR A 297 1.13 17.52 0.26
C THR A 297 0.45 18.44 1.27
N SER A 298 0.13 17.93 2.46
CA SER A 298 -0.56 18.72 3.48
C SER A 298 0.31 19.89 3.92
N LEU A 299 -0.31 21.06 3.96
CA LEU A 299 0.25 22.22 4.63
C LEU A 299 -0.10 22.09 6.11
N ARG A 300 0.92 22.12 6.97
CA ARG A 300 0.74 21.90 8.41
C ARG A 300 1.15 23.15 9.16
N SER A 301 0.28 23.61 10.06
CA SER A 301 0.61 24.72 10.95
C SER A 301 1.78 24.37 11.87
N MET A 302 2.53 25.39 12.29
CA MET A 302 3.64 25.21 13.21
C MET A 302 3.24 24.46 14.49
N ASN A 303 3.97 23.38 14.77
CA ASN A 303 3.87 22.67 16.04
C ASN A 303 4.53 23.52 17.13
N TRP A 304 3.72 23.90 18.13
CA TRP A 304 4.17 24.66 19.29
C TRP A 304 4.51 23.77 20.50
N VAL A 305 4.24 22.46 20.42
CA VAL A 305 4.48 21.52 21.51
C VAL A 305 5.92 20.98 21.43
N LEU A 306 6.72 21.33 22.43
CA LEU A 306 8.12 20.93 22.54
C LEU A 306 8.29 19.41 22.46
N LEU A 307 9.22 18.97 21.63
CA LEU A 307 9.66 17.57 21.49
C LEU A 307 8.58 16.57 21.05
N ARG A 308 7.39 17.03 20.64
CA ARG A 308 6.26 16.15 20.26
C ARG A 308 6.61 15.18 19.14
N GLY A 309 7.23 15.67 18.06
CA GLY A 309 7.70 14.82 16.95
C GLY A 309 8.93 13.96 17.26
N HIS A 310 9.56 14.17 18.42
CA HIS A 310 10.90 13.68 18.74
C HIS A 310 10.91 12.55 19.80
N ILE A 311 9.92 12.50 20.70
CA ILE A 311 9.94 11.62 21.89
C ILE A 311 9.60 10.15 21.60
N HIS A 312 8.96 9.84 20.46
CA HIS A 312 8.49 8.48 20.16
C HIS A 312 9.03 7.89 18.85
N SER A 313 10.01 8.53 18.20
CA SER A 313 10.57 8.03 16.95
C SER A 313 12.10 8.15 16.87
N VAL A 314 12.76 7.09 16.40
CA VAL A 314 14.20 7.07 16.12
C VAL A 314 14.57 8.11 15.04
N HIS A 315 13.66 8.36 14.10
CA HIS A 315 13.80 9.40 13.08
C HIS A 315 13.77 10.81 13.68
N GLY A 316 12.90 11.08 14.64
CA GLY A 316 12.86 12.33 15.38
C GLY A 316 14.17 12.59 16.13
N LEU A 317 14.68 11.60 16.87
CA LEU A 317 15.99 11.73 17.53
C LEU A 317 17.14 11.98 16.55
N ALA A 318 17.08 11.40 15.34
CA ALA A 318 18.08 11.63 14.29
C ALA A 318 18.03 13.06 13.77
N ASN A 319 16.82 13.57 13.52
CA ASN A 319 16.59 14.96 13.11
C ASN A 319 17.14 15.95 14.15
N LEU A 320 16.89 15.70 15.44
CA LEU A 320 17.39 16.54 16.52
C LEU A 320 18.93 16.60 16.54
N LEU A 321 19.59 15.46 16.37
CA LEU A 321 21.06 15.41 16.33
C LEU A 321 21.61 16.06 15.05
N GLU A 322 20.89 15.96 13.93
CA GLU A 322 21.18 16.67 12.67
C GLU A 322 21.13 18.19 12.87
N THR A 323 20.06 18.71 13.47
CA THR A 323 19.90 20.11 13.83
C THR A 323 21.05 20.57 14.75
N ILE A 324 21.31 19.86 15.85
CA ILE A 324 22.37 20.24 16.82
C ILE A 324 23.74 20.41 16.14
N TRP A 325 24.18 19.47 15.30
CA TRP A 325 25.52 19.57 14.71
C TRP A 325 25.62 20.76 13.74
N VAL A 326 24.58 21.03 12.94
CA VAL A 326 24.56 22.15 12.00
C VAL A 326 24.75 23.47 12.76
N PHE A 327 24.04 23.67 13.87
CA PHE A 327 24.11 24.90 14.65
C PHE A 327 25.40 25.05 15.44
N VAL A 328 26.00 23.96 15.92
CA VAL A 328 27.36 23.98 16.49
C VAL A 328 28.41 24.31 15.42
N ALA A 329 28.25 23.79 14.20
CA ALA A 329 29.12 24.11 13.07
C ALA A 329 28.98 25.58 12.62
N LEU A 330 27.75 26.11 12.59
CA LEU A 330 27.47 27.52 12.34
C LEU A 330 28.11 28.43 13.38
N ALA A 331 28.03 28.07 14.67
CA ALA A 331 28.72 28.77 15.75
C ALA A 331 30.24 28.80 15.54
N PHE A 332 30.84 27.70 15.07
CA PHE A 332 32.26 27.66 14.74
C PHE A 332 32.64 28.59 13.57
N VAL A 333 31.89 28.60 12.47
CA VAL A 333 32.25 29.39 11.28
C VAL A 333 31.99 30.89 11.48
N LEU A 334 30.95 31.26 12.22
CA LEU A 334 30.60 32.66 12.54
C LEU A 334 31.42 33.24 13.68
N SER A 335 32.13 32.39 14.43
CA SER A 335 32.96 32.83 15.55
C SER A 335 34.07 33.81 15.11
N PRO A 336 34.08 35.06 15.61
CA PRO A 336 35.12 36.03 15.31
C PRO A 336 36.48 35.55 15.86
N ARG A 337 37.54 35.91 15.13
CA ARG A 337 38.94 35.61 15.49
C ARG A 337 39.44 36.38 16.71
N ARG A 338 38.87 37.56 16.97
CA ARG A 338 39.13 38.36 18.18
C ARG A 338 37.90 38.30 19.08
N PRO A 339 38.06 38.21 20.41
CA PRO A 339 36.94 38.28 21.33
C PRO A 339 36.22 39.62 21.13
N ARG A 340 34.91 39.55 20.85
CA ARG A 340 34.00 40.70 20.83
C ARG A 340 33.05 40.59 22.03
N GLY A 341 32.53 41.73 22.49
CA GLY A 341 31.65 41.79 23.65
C GLY A 341 30.38 40.95 23.52
N ARG A 342 29.72 40.65 24.65
CA ARG A 342 28.48 39.86 24.74
C ARG A 342 27.41 40.31 23.74
N SER A 343 27.25 41.61 23.56
CA SER A 343 26.25 42.20 22.65
C SER A 343 26.43 41.77 21.19
N PHE A 344 27.66 41.58 20.71
CA PHE A 344 27.92 41.12 19.34
C PHE A 344 27.41 39.69 19.11
N TRP A 345 27.55 38.83 20.11
CA TRP A 345 27.08 37.45 20.04
C TRP A 345 25.57 37.31 20.19
N LEU A 346 24.97 38.15 21.03
CA LEU A 346 23.53 38.24 21.15
C LEU A 346 22.90 38.72 19.84
N LEU A 347 23.49 39.72 19.18
CA LEU A 347 23.02 40.20 17.87
C LEU A 347 23.17 39.14 16.77
N GLN A 348 24.28 38.40 16.75
CA GLN A 348 24.45 37.29 15.80
C GLN A 348 23.48 36.13 16.08
N GLY A 349 23.30 35.77 17.34
CA GLY A 349 22.36 34.73 17.75
C GLY A 349 20.91 35.10 17.43
N LEU A 350 20.55 36.37 17.64
CA LEU A 350 19.23 36.91 17.28
C LEU A 350 19.02 36.89 15.76
N GLY A 351 20.02 37.30 14.98
CA GLY A 351 19.95 37.23 13.52
C GLY A 351 19.78 35.79 13.01
N LEU A 352 20.52 34.84 13.59
CA LEU A 352 20.38 33.43 13.24
C LEU A 352 19.00 32.89 13.65
N LEU A 353 18.52 33.22 14.84
CA LEU A 353 17.20 32.84 15.33
C LEU A 353 16.09 33.34 14.40
N ILE A 354 16.16 34.60 13.95
CA ILE A 354 15.17 35.16 13.02
C ILE A 354 15.16 34.38 11.71
N VAL A 355 16.33 34.04 11.17
CA VAL A 355 16.44 33.27 9.91
C VAL A 355 15.90 31.86 10.08
N VAL A 356 16.25 31.18 11.17
CA VAL A 356 15.78 29.82 11.46
C VAL A 356 14.29 29.81 11.71
N PHE A 357 13.78 30.72 12.53
CA PHE A 357 12.34 30.85 12.76
C PHE A 357 11.61 31.18 11.46
N ALA A 358 12.14 32.05 10.60
CA ALA A 358 11.52 32.37 9.32
C ALA A 358 11.50 31.16 8.37
N LEU A 359 12.57 30.36 8.32
CA LEU A 359 12.66 29.14 7.54
C LEU A 359 11.71 28.06 8.07
N GLU A 360 11.69 27.85 9.38
CA GLU A 360 10.77 26.93 10.05
C GLU A 360 9.31 27.37 9.86
N TRP A 361 9.02 28.65 10.06
CA TRP A 361 7.70 29.24 9.78
C TRP A 361 7.29 29.03 8.33
N TYR A 362 8.22 29.19 7.39
CA TYR A 362 7.93 28.98 5.97
C TYR A 362 7.57 27.53 5.62
N GLN A 363 8.01 26.53 6.41
CA GLN A 363 7.65 25.13 6.16
C GLN A 363 6.14 24.88 6.18
N GLN A 364 5.34 25.72 6.84
CA GLN A 364 3.88 25.61 6.79
C GLN A 364 3.29 25.87 5.40
N TYR A 365 4.10 26.40 4.47
CA TYR A 365 3.77 26.60 3.07
C TYR A 365 4.50 25.62 2.15
N VAL A 366 5.27 24.67 2.70
CA VAL A 366 5.98 23.64 1.94
C VAL A 366 5.21 22.32 2.09
N PRO A 367 4.69 21.73 1.01
CA PRO A 367 3.87 20.52 1.08
C PRO A 367 4.57 19.37 1.81
N GLY A 368 3.89 18.79 2.82
CA GLY A 368 4.35 17.66 3.61
C GLY A 368 5.46 17.93 4.60
N ARG A 369 5.77 19.21 4.83
CA ARG A 369 6.71 19.63 5.87
C ARG A 369 5.98 20.06 7.12
N HIS A 370 6.69 19.94 8.23
CA HIS A 370 6.22 20.25 9.56
C HIS A 370 7.11 21.32 10.16
N ALA A 371 6.59 22.54 10.25
CA ALA A 371 7.21 23.56 11.07
C ALA A 371 7.17 23.12 12.55
N ASP A 372 8.30 23.10 13.25
CA ASP A 372 8.37 22.70 14.67
C ASP A 372 9.18 23.72 15.48
N ILE A 373 8.57 24.26 16.54
CA ILE A 373 9.25 25.20 17.44
C ILE A 373 10.45 24.55 18.14
N THR A 374 10.45 23.23 18.28
CA THR A 374 11.54 22.44 18.86
C THR A 374 12.83 22.63 18.06
N ASP A 375 12.78 22.65 16.73
CA ASP A 375 13.97 22.83 15.89
C ASP A 375 14.57 24.23 16.07
N VAL A 376 13.71 25.26 16.17
CA VAL A 376 14.13 26.64 16.47
C VAL A 376 14.81 26.74 17.84
N LEU A 377 14.24 26.09 18.86
CA LEU A 377 14.76 26.14 20.23
C LEU A 377 16.02 25.30 20.42
N VAL A 378 16.11 24.14 19.76
CA VAL A 378 17.31 23.30 19.73
C VAL A 378 18.43 24.04 19.01
N ALA A 379 18.15 24.69 17.88
CA ALA A 379 19.10 25.55 17.18
C ALA A 379 19.64 26.68 18.09
N LEU A 380 18.74 27.36 18.82
CA LEU A 380 19.10 28.41 19.76
C LEU A 380 19.93 27.88 20.93
N ALA A 381 19.54 26.75 21.52
CA ALA A 381 20.24 26.12 22.62
C ALA A 381 21.66 25.68 22.20
N ALA A 382 21.78 25.02 21.04
CA ALA A 382 23.06 24.60 20.47
C ALA A 382 23.98 25.81 20.22
N TRP A 383 23.45 26.91 19.66
CA TRP A 383 24.20 28.16 19.48
C TRP A 383 24.61 28.80 20.81
N ALA A 384 23.70 28.88 21.79
CA ALA A 384 23.95 29.47 23.09
C ALA A 384 24.99 28.68 23.90
N MET A 385 24.93 27.35 23.86
CA MET A 385 25.92 26.48 24.49
C MET A 385 27.29 26.61 23.81
N ALA A 386 27.34 26.57 22.48
CA ALA A 386 28.57 26.72 21.72
C ALA A 386 29.23 28.10 21.94
N SER A 387 28.44 29.17 22.05
CA SER A 387 28.95 30.52 22.30
C SER A 387 29.42 30.74 23.74
N ARG A 388 28.83 30.05 24.74
CA ARG A 388 29.26 30.09 26.16
C ARG A 388 30.52 29.28 26.45
N TRP A 389 30.78 28.20 25.71
CA TRP A 389 31.96 27.33 25.92
C TRP A 389 33.31 28.02 25.67
N ARG A 390 33.30 29.26 25.14
CA ARG A 390 34.48 30.12 24.97
C ARG A 390 34.93 30.86 26.25
N TRP A 391 34.22 30.75 27.37
CA TRP A 391 34.51 31.52 28.60
C TRP A 391 35.35 30.82 29.67
N GLY A 392 36.13 29.80 29.30
CA GLY A 392 37.18 29.25 30.16
C GLY A 392 38.55 29.71 29.70
N ASP A 393 38.96 30.90 30.15
CA ASP A 393 40.36 31.25 30.47
C ASP A 393 40.42 32.69 31.00
N SER A 394 40.09 32.83 32.28
CA SER A 394 40.67 33.87 33.11
C SER A 394 41.96 33.31 33.75
N ALA A 395 43.13 33.61 33.18
CA ALA A 395 44.39 33.84 33.90
C ALA A 395 45.60 33.99 32.93
N THR A 396 46.18 35.20 32.93
CA THR A 396 47.62 35.51 32.85
C THR A 396 48.51 34.73 31.86
N THR A 397 48.88 35.37 30.75
CA THR A 397 50.29 35.46 30.33
C THR A 397 50.49 36.64 29.38
N THR A 398 51.08 37.70 29.90
CA THR A 398 51.73 38.78 29.15
C THR A 398 52.91 38.19 28.35
N ALA A 399 52.84 38.25 27.02
CA ALA A 399 53.99 38.09 26.15
C ALA A 399 54.09 39.32 25.24
N PRO A 400 55.29 39.90 25.02
CA PRO A 400 55.43 41.20 24.39
C PRO A 400 55.13 41.14 22.89
N ALA A 401 54.53 42.21 22.38
CA ALA A 401 54.22 42.42 20.98
C ALA A 401 55.49 42.42 20.12
N ALA A 402 55.60 41.46 19.20
CA ALA A 402 56.51 41.56 18.06
C ALA A 402 55.93 42.54 17.02
N PRO A 403 56.75 43.39 16.38
CA PRO A 403 56.27 44.45 15.53
C PRO A 403 55.63 43.88 14.26
N ALA A 404 54.48 44.43 13.89
CA ALA A 404 53.77 44.13 12.66
C ALA A 404 54.67 44.44 11.46
N ARG A 405 55.23 43.40 10.83
CA ARG A 405 55.75 43.52 9.46
C ARG A 405 54.58 43.84 8.54
N ALA A 406 54.60 45.05 8.00
CA ALA A 406 53.69 45.53 6.98
C ALA A 406 53.63 44.52 5.82
N ALA A 407 52.52 43.80 5.72
CA ALA A 407 52.17 43.07 4.52
C ALA A 407 51.71 44.12 3.49
N ARG A 408 52.52 44.27 2.43
CA ARG A 408 52.25 45.09 1.25
C ARG A 408 50.84 44.81 0.68
N PRO A 409 50.18 45.80 0.07
CA PRO A 409 48.89 45.60 -0.57
C PRO A 409 49.09 44.70 -1.79
N VAL A 410 48.52 43.49 -1.75
CA VAL A 410 48.40 42.69 -2.97
C VAL A 410 47.31 43.34 -3.80
N ALA A 411 47.76 43.95 -4.89
CA ALA A 411 46.97 44.60 -5.92
C ALA A 411 45.81 43.72 -6.41
N GLY A 412 44.73 44.39 -6.81
CA GLY A 412 43.45 43.81 -7.14
C GLY A 412 43.52 42.67 -8.16
N ARG A 413 42.93 41.53 -7.77
CA ARG A 413 42.41 40.52 -8.69
C ARG A 413 41.01 40.13 -8.23
N ASN A 414 40.04 40.77 -8.87
CA ASN A 414 38.64 40.39 -9.09
C ASN A 414 37.91 39.57 -8.01
N TYR A 415 37.78 40.14 -6.81
CA TYR A 415 36.90 39.65 -5.73
C TYR A 415 35.43 39.46 -6.18
N ARG A 416 34.98 40.26 -7.16
CA ARG A 416 33.64 40.14 -7.74
C ARG A 416 33.51 38.91 -8.68
N ARG A 417 34.51 38.58 -9.51
CA ARG A 417 34.40 37.43 -10.44
C ARG A 417 34.38 36.09 -9.70
N GLU A 418 35.15 35.93 -8.63
CA GLU A 418 35.22 34.65 -7.89
C GLU A 418 33.97 34.41 -7.03
N VAL A 419 33.39 35.46 -6.44
CA VAL A 419 32.10 35.39 -5.74
C VAL A 419 30.95 35.19 -6.71
N LEU A 420 30.98 35.84 -7.88
CA LEU A 420 30.03 35.61 -8.97
C LEU A 420 30.16 34.19 -9.54
N LEU A 421 31.36 33.60 -9.61
CA LEU A 421 31.56 32.21 -10.04
C LEU A 421 30.99 31.21 -9.02
N ALA A 422 31.16 31.45 -7.72
CA ALA A 422 30.57 30.60 -6.68
C ALA A 422 29.03 30.73 -6.63
N LEU A 423 28.50 31.95 -6.75
CA LEU A 423 27.06 32.20 -6.87
C LEU A 423 26.49 31.63 -8.18
N ALA A 424 27.21 31.72 -9.29
CA ALA A 424 26.81 31.15 -10.57
C ALA A 424 26.82 29.62 -10.54
N LEU A 425 27.78 28.99 -9.85
CA LEU A 425 27.80 27.52 -9.69
C LEU A 425 26.61 27.03 -8.86
N VAL A 426 26.29 27.73 -7.76
CA VAL A 426 25.13 27.44 -6.91
C VAL A 426 23.82 27.71 -7.65
N SER A 427 23.74 28.82 -8.40
CA SER A 427 22.55 29.16 -9.20
C SER A 427 22.36 28.20 -10.37
N ALA A 428 23.44 27.75 -11.02
CA ALA A 428 23.39 26.74 -12.08
C ALA A 428 22.94 25.37 -11.55
N LEU A 429 23.34 25.00 -10.32
CA LEU A 429 22.85 23.79 -9.66
C LEU A 429 21.36 23.88 -9.26
N VAL A 430 20.90 25.05 -8.81
CA VAL A 430 19.48 25.31 -8.49
C VAL A 430 18.60 25.38 -9.75
N VAL A 431 19.10 25.96 -10.84
CA VAL A 431 18.39 26.02 -12.13
C VAL A 431 18.39 24.66 -12.83
N ALA A 432 19.47 23.89 -12.78
CA ALA A 432 19.49 22.50 -13.25
C ALA A 432 18.53 21.60 -12.44
N ALA A 433 18.38 21.84 -11.14
CA ALA A 433 17.39 21.14 -10.31
C ALA A 433 15.94 21.50 -10.66
N ARG A 434 15.66 22.72 -11.15
CA ARG A 434 14.34 23.11 -11.68
C ARG A 434 14.07 22.61 -13.10
N PHE A 435 15.09 22.51 -13.94
CA PHE A 435 14.94 22.06 -15.33
C PHE A 435 14.84 20.53 -15.47
N LEU A 436 15.36 19.78 -14.49
CA LEU A 436 15.19 18.33 -14.39
C LEU A 436 13.92 17.91 -13.62
N ALA A 437 13.21 18.86 -13.00
CA ALA A 437 11.88 18.64 -12.43
C ALA A 437 10.81 18.77 -13.54
N GLY A 438 10.95 17.97 -14.59
CA GLY A 438 9.91 17.79 -15.60
C GLY A 438 8.71 17.06 -14.98
N SER A 439 7.56 17.73 -15.01
CA SER A 439 6.19 17.24 -14.79
C SER A 439 6.05 15.82 -14.25
N THR A 440 5.99 15.69 -12.93
CA THR A 440 5.24 14.60 -12.29
C THR A 440 3.83 15.11 -12.06
N ASP A 441 2.84 14.44 -12.64
CA ASP A 441 1.43 14.79 -12.52
C ASP A 441 1.04 15.08 -11.06
N ASP A 442 0.49 16.28 -10.85
CA ASP A 442 -0.09 16.79 -9.61
C ASP A 442 -1.33 15.97 -9.25
N TYR A 443 -1.17 14.96 -8.38
CA TYR A 443 -2.27 14.49 -7.54
C TYR A 443 -1.84 14.66 -6.08
N SER A 444 -2.52 15.56 -5.37
CA SER A 444 -2.45 15.64 -3.92
C SER A 444 -2.88 14.28 -3.34
N PRO A 445 -2.10 13.59 -2.47
CA PRO A 445 -2.53 12.36 -1.81
C PRO A 445 -3.88 12.57 -1.12
N TYR A 446 -4.91 11.98 -1.71
CA TYR A 446 -6.26 11.94 -1.15
C TYR A 446 -6.23 11.09 0.11
N ASN A 447 -6.52 11.68 1.27
CA ASN A 447 -6.58 11.00 2.55
C ASN A 447 -7.96 11.16 3.17
N LEU A 448 -8.44 10.11 3.84
CA LEU A 448 -9.66 10.21 4.65
C LEU A 448 -9.46 11.24 5.78
N PRO A 449 -10.48 12.05 6.10
CA PRO A 449 -10.39 13.12 7.09
C PRO A 449 -9.95 12.61 8.46
N ASP A 450 -9.24 13.45 9.22
CA ASP A 450 -8.81 13.06 10.56
C ASP A 450 -9.97 12.99 11.54
N ILE A 451 -9.96 12.00 12.44
CA ILE A 451 -11.05 11.75 13.39
C ILE A 451 -11.31 13.01 14.23
N ASP A 452 -10.23 13.69 14.61
CA ASP A 452 -10.27 14.91 15.42
C ASP A 452 -10.80 16.13 14.65
N SER A 453 -10.85 16.06 13.32
CA SER A 453 -11.41 17.11 12.46
C SER A 453 -12.89 16.90 12.13
N LEU A 454 -13.44 15.70 12.41
CA LEU A 454 -14.84 15.41 12.14
C LEU A 454 -15.76 16.08 13.18
N ALA A 455 -16.94 16.49 12.76
CA ALA A 455 -17.98 16.96 13.67
C ALA A 455 -18.62 15.76 14.40
N ALA A 456 -19.16 15.99 15.59
CA ALA A 456 -19.97 14.99 16.27
C ALA A 456 -21.19 14.62 15.39
N PRO A 457 -21.54 13.33 15.25
CA PRO A 457 -22.62 12.94 14.38
C PRO A 457 -23.99 13.26 14.99
N GLU A 458 -24.90 13.81 14.19
CA GLU A 458 -26.30 13.98 14.58
C GLU A 458 -27.06 12.67 14.37
N LEU A 459 -27.46 12.05 15.49
CA LEU A 459 -28.19 10.78 15.52
C LEU A 459 -29.43 10.91 16.42
N PRO A 460 -30.45 11.69 16.03
CA PRO A 460 -31.61 11.97 16.89
C PRO A 460 -32.44 10.73 17.25
N GLY A 461 -32.42 9.70 16.39
CA GLY A 461 -33.09 8.41 16.62
C GLY A 461 -32.24 7.37 17.36
N PHE A 462 -31.06 7.74 17.88
CA PHE A 462 -30.15 6.77 18.48
C PHE A 462 -30.73 6.12 19.74
N ARG A 463 -30.67 4.79 19.81
CA ARG A 463 -31.10 3.99 20.95
C ARG A 463 -29.96 3.82 21.94
N TYR A 464 -29.99 4.58 23.02
CA TYR A 464 -28.96 4.50 24.08
C TYR A 464 -29.11 3.28 25.00
N GLY A 465 -30.26 2.61 25.04
CA GLY A 465 -30.44 1.40 25.83
C GLY A 465 -29.72 0.18 25.22
N HIS A 466 -29.02 -0.61 26.04
CA HIS A 466 -28.46 -1.89 25.61
C HIS A 466 -29.50 -3.03 25.72
N PRO A 467 -29.46 -4.04 24.82
CA PRO A 467 -28.53 -4.19 23.71
C PRO A 467 -28.88 -3.28 22.52
N ARG A 468 -27.85 -2.69 21.90
CA ARG A 468 -27.95 -1.86 20.69
C ARG A 468 -27.67 -2.66 19.42
N LEU A 469 -26.92 -3.76 19.54
CA LEU A 469 -26.70 -4.71 18.45
C LEU A 469 -27.90 -5.67 18.35
N PRO A 470 -28.24 -6.17 17.15
CA PRO A 470 -29.22 -7.25 17.00
C PRO A 470 -28.90 -8.41 17.95
N ALA A 471 -29.89 -8.88 18.68
CA ALA A 471 -29.75 -9.88 19.74
C ALA A 471 -31.01 -10.76 19.79
N PRO A 472 -30.92 -12.01 20.29
CA PRO A 472 -32.11 -12.81 20.54
C PRO A 472 -33.00 -12.11 21.57
N ASP A 473 -34.28 -12.04 21.24
CA ASP A 473 -35.34 -11.70 22.18
C ASP A 473 -35.96 -12.97 22.79
N GLN A 474 -36.92 -12.78 23.71
CA GLN A 474 -37.55 -13.89 24.40
C GLN A 474 -38.37 -14.79 23.46
N ALA A 475 -39.00 -14.21 22.43
CA ALA A 475 -39.81 -14.95 21.47
C ALA A 475 -38.92 -15.82 20.58
N ASP A 476 -37.77 -15.30 20.14
CA ASP A 476 -36.77 -16.05 19.39
C ASP A 476 -36.25 -17.25 20.20
N ILE A 477 -35.96 -17.04 21.49
CA ILE A 477 -35.46 -18.08 22.39
C ILE A 477 -36.48 -19.21 22.54
N GLU A 478 -37.73 -18.86 22.82
CA GLU A 478 -38.84 -19.81 22.99
C GLU A 478 -39.13 -20.58 21.70
N LEU A 479 -39.12 -19.90 20.55
CA LEU A 479 -39.36 -20.53 19.24
C LEU A 479 -38.26 -21.53 18.91
N ILE A 480 -36.99 -21.17 19.13
CA ILE A 480 -35.86 -22.08 18.89
C ILE A 480 -35.89 -23.25 19.90
N GLU A 481 -36.19 -23.02 21.18
CA GLU A 481 -36.28 -24.09 22.17
C GLU A 481 -37.40 -25.08 21.81
N GLN A 482 -38.54 -24.60 21.34
CA GLN A 482 -39.68 -25.42 20.94
C GLN A 482 -39.42 -26.20 19.63
N PHE A 483 -38.90 -25.55 18.60
CA PHE A 483 -38.86 -26.10 17.24
C PHE A 483 -37.46 -26.49 16.75
N ASN A 484 -36.41 -26.08 17.45
CA ASN A 484 -35.02 -26.40 17.14
C ASN A 484 -34.09 -26.48 18.37
N PRO A 485 -34.41 -27.28 19.41
CA PRO A 485 -33.63 -27.32 20.65
C PRO A 485 -32.17 -27.76 20.44
N ALA A 486 -31.91 -28.50 19.36
CA ALA A 486 -30.55 -28.88 18.94
C ALA A 486 -29.64 -27.67 18.65
N PHE A 487 -30.20 -26.50 18.31
CA PHE A 487 -29.45 -25.25 18.15
C PHE A 487 -28.78 -24.84 19.47
N TRP A 488 -29.57 -24.78 20.55
CA TRP A 488 -29.06 -24.42 21.88
C TRP A 488 -28.07 -25.45 22.38
N GLU A 489 -28.34 -26.74 22.20
CA GLU A 489 -27.41 -27.81 22.58
C GLU A 489 -26.03 -27.68 21.91
N ARG A 490 -25.98 -27.32 20.62
CA ARG A 490 -24.71 -27.05 19.93
C ARG A 490 -23.96 -25.88 20.56
N HIS A 491 -24.66 -24.79 20.88
CA HIS A 491 -24.03 -23.62 21.49
C HIS A 491 -23.61 -23.87 22.95
N ARG A 492 -24.34 -24.67 23.73
CA ARG A 492 -23.91 -25.12 25.06
C ARG A 492 -22.59 -25.90 24.97
N ARG A 493 -22.48 -26.86 24.04
CA ARG A 493 -21.24 -27.63 23.82
C ARG A 493 -20.09 -26.74 23.34
N ALA A 494 -20.33 -25.88 22.38
CA ALA A 494 -19.32 -24.94 21.88
C ALA A 494 -18.85 -23.98 22.98
N ALA A 495 -19.78 -23.49 23.82
CA ALA A 495 -19.45 -22.66 24.97
C ALA A 495 -18.58 -23.40 26.00
N ALA A 496 -18.91 -24.67 26.30
CA ALA A 496 -18.11 -25.54 27.16
C ALA A 496 -16.70 -25.79 26.59
N ASN A 497 -16.57 -25.88 25.26
CA ASN A 497 -15.29 -26.00 24.55
C ASN A 497 -14.50 -24.68 24.47
N GLY A 498 -15.05 -23.59 25.01
CA GLY A 498 -14.36 -22.29 25.09
C GLY A 498 -14.63 -21.36 23.90
N GLU A 499 -15.52 -21.71 22.97
CA GLU A 499 -15.84 -20.83 21.84
C GLU A 499 -16.47 -19.53 22.31
N LEU A 500 -15.80 -18.42 21.99
CA LEU A 500 -16.09 -17.12 22.59
C LEU A 500 -17.51 -16.62 22.28
N TYR A 501 -17.93 -16.68 21.02
CA TYR A 501 -19.28 -16.24 20.63
C TYR A 501 -20.37 -17.06 21.32
N SER A 502 -20.23 -18.39 21.35
CA SER A 502 -21.17 -19.29 22.01
C SER A 502 -21.26 -19.03 23.52
N ARG A 503 -20.14 -18.72 24.19
CA ARG A 503 -20.14 -18.32 25.60
C ARG A 503 -20.92 -17.02 25.84
N ILE A 504 -20.76 -16.03 24.97
CA ILE A 504 -21.49 -14.76 25.06
C ILE A 504 -22.99 -14.99 24.85
N LEU A 505 -23.35 -15.77 23.83
CA LEU A 505 -24.74 -16.12 23.53
C LEU A 505 -25.39 -16.88 24.70
N MET A 506 -24.72 -17.91 25.25
CA MET A 506 -25.28 -18.68 26.37
C MET A 506 -25.36 -17.85 27.66
N ALA A 507 -24.41 -16.95 27.90
CA ALA A 507 -24.49 -16.03 29.04
C ALA A 507 -25.70 -15.08 28.97
N ARG A 508 -26.19 -14.77 27.76
CA ARG A 508 -27.40 -13.96 27.55
C ARG A 508 -28.66 -14.80 27.69
N VAL A 509 -28.72 -15.96 27.03
CA VAL A 509 -29.92 -16.80 26.93
C VAL A 509 -30.17 -17.59 28.21
N GLU A 510 -29.11 -18.04 28.89
CA GLU A 510 -29.17 -18.80 30.13
C GLU A 510 -28.31 -18.12 31.21
N PRO A 511 -28.84 -17.09 31.90
CA PRO A 511 -28.12 -16.39 32.95
C PRO A 511 -27.57 -17.35 34.02
N GLY A 512 -26.26 -17.30 34.27
CA GLY A 512 -25.57 -18.19 35.21
C GLY A 512 -24.94 -19.44 34.58
N ALA A 513 -25.22 -19.76 33.31
CA ALA A 513 -24.61 -20.91 32.62
C ALA A 513 -23.11 -20.73 32.30
N VAL A 514 -22.60 -19.49 32.34
CA VAL A 514 -21.22 -19.15 31.98
C VAL A 514 -20.57 -18.33 33.10
N ASP A 515 -19.32 -18.67 33.45
CA ASP A 515 -18.49 -17.87 34.35
C ASP A 515 -18.14 -16.52 33.70
N LEU A 516 -18.87 -15.47 34.11
CA LEU A 516 -18.68 -14.11 33.64
C LEU A 516 -17.31 -13.53 34.04
N ALA A 517 -16.74 -13.91 35.19
CA ALA A 517 -15.42 -13.42 35.61
C ALA A 517 -14.32 -13.97 34.69
N ARG A 518 -14.42 -15.25 34.32
CA ARG A 518 -13.53 -15.85 33.32
C ARG A 518 -13.75 -15.24 31.94
N LEU A 519 -15.00 -15.11 31.49
CA LEU A 519 -15.31 -14.49 30.20
C LEU A 519 -14.75 -13.06 30.09
N HIS A 520 -14.91 -12.26 31.14
CA HIS A 520 -14.34 -10.92 31.23
C HIS A 520 -12.80 -10.93 31.09
N ARG A 521 -12.08 -11.80 31.81
CA ARG A 521 -10.62 -11.92 31.67
C ARG A 521 -10.21 -12.30 30.26
N ASP A 522 -10.90 -13.25 29.65
CA ASP A 522 -10.61 -13.72 28.29
C ASP A 522 -10.83 -12.60 27.27
N LEU A 523 -11.89 -11.79 27.41
CA LEU A 523 -12.18 -10.64 26.56
C LEU A 523 -11.11 -9.55 26.67
N LEU A 524 -10.62 -9.26 27.89
CA LEU A 524 -9.53 -8.30 28.09
C LEU A 524 -8.18 -8.81 27.55
N ALA A 525 -7.98 -10.13 27.50
CA ALA A 525 -6.75 -10.76 27.01
C ALA A 525 -6.66 -10.85 25.47
N LEU A 526 -7.74 -10.57 24.73
CA LEU A 526 -7.77 -10.66 23.27
C LEU A 526 -6.72 -9.75 22.63
N GLN A 527 -5.76 -10.27 21.87
CA GLN A 527 -4.79 -9.45 21.15
C GLN A 527 -5.26 -9.14 19.72
N PHE A 528 -5.27 -7.87 19.34
CA PHE A 528 -5.68 -7.45 18.00
C PHE A 528 -4.60 -7.81 16.96
N THR A 529 -4.94 -8.70 16.04
CA THR A 529 -4.03 -9.20 15.00
C THR A 529 -4.68 -9.12 13.61
N GLY A 530 -3.87 -9.14 12.56
CA GLY A 530 -4.37 -9.06 11.18
C GLY A 530 -5.16 -7.78 10.94
N ARG A 531 -6.45 -7.92 10.60
CA ARG A 531 -7.39 -6.78 10.45
C ARG A 531 -8.27 -6.55 11.69
N GLY A 532 -8.01 -7.24 12.81
CA GLY A 532 -8.61 -7.00 14.13
C GLY A 532 -10.09 -7.42 14.30
N GLN A 533 -10.79 -7.76 13.21
CA GLN A 533 -12.22 -8.03 13.20
C GLN A 533 -12.60 -9.27 14.02
N GLN A 534 -11.73 -10.28 14.06
CA GLN A 534 -11.94 -11.52 14.81
C GLN A 534 -11.99 -11.28 16.33
N GLN A 535 -11.33 -10.23 16.82
CA GLN A 535 -11.34 -9.86 18.24
C GLN A 535 -12.37 -8.76 18.53
N THR A 536 -12.51 -7.80 17.63
CA THR A 536 -13.41 -6.64 17.82
C THR A 536 -14.88 -7.07 17.85
N LYS A 537 -15.30 -7.95 16.93
CA LYS A 537 -16.67 -8.43 16.82
C LYS A 537 -17.19 -9.09 18.11
N PRO A 538 -16.56 -10.14 18.66
CA PRO A 538 -17.03 -10.75 19.91
C PRO A 538 -16.92 -9.82 21.12
N LEU A 539 -15.93 -8.91 21.16
CA LEU A 539 -15.83 -7.92 22.24
C LEU A 539 -17.03 -6.95 22.23
N ALA A 540 -17.41 -6.44 21.07
CA ALA A 540 -18.58 -5.56 20.92
C ALA A 540 -19.88 -6.28 21.33
N VAL A 541 -20.08 -7.52 20.88
CA VAL A 541 -21.24 -8.34 21.26
C VAL A 541 -21.28 -8.59 22.78
N ALA A 542 -20.16 -8.96 23.39
CA ALA A 542 -20.11 -9.23 24.84
C ALA A 542 -20.38 -7.98 25.68
N TYR A 543 -19.81 -6.85 25.29
CA TYR A 543 -20.03 -5.57 25.97
C TYR A 543 -21.51 -5.17 25.91
N ASP A 544 -22.11 -5.25 24.72
CA ASP A 544 -23.47 -4.80 24.47
C ASP A 544 -24.55 -5.74 25.01
N TRP A 545 -24.48 -7.04 24.68
CA TRP A 545 -25.52 -8.00 25.04
C TRP A 545 -25.58 -8.32 26.54
N LEU A 546 -24.43 -8.26 27.22
CA LEU A 546 -24.30 -8.58 28.63
C LEU A 546 -24.11 -7.31 29.49
N HIS A 547 -24.42 -6.13 28.93
CA HIS A 547 -24.17 -4.84 29.59
C HIS A 547 -24.76 -4.75 31.00
N ALA A 548 -25.96 -5.28 31.21
CA ALA A 548 -26.61 -5.30 32.53
C ALA A 548 -26.00 -6.32 33.51
N SER A 549 -25.32 -7.35 33.00
CA SER A 549 -24.72 -8.43 33.80
C SER A 549 -23.31 -8.09 34.29
N TRP A 550 -22.67 -7.06 33.71
CA TRP A 550 -21.35 -6.59 34.12
C TRP A 550 -21.42 -5.64 35.32
N THR A 551 -20.49 -5.78 36.25
CA THR A 551 -20.28 -4.76 37.30
C THR A 551 -19.80 -3.43 36.69
N ASP A 552 -19.97 -2.32 37.39
CA ASP A 552 -19.50 -1.00 36.92
C ASP A 552 -18.01 -0.97 36.58
N SER A 553 -17.19 -1.71 37.35
CA SER A 553 -15.76 -1.84 37.07
C SER A 553 -15.50 -2.59 35.77
N GLN A 554 -16.16 -3.73 35.58
CA GLN A 554 -16.03 -4.54 34.36
C GLN A 554 -16.54 -3.78 33.13
N ARG A 555 -17.67 -3.07 33.23
CA ARG A 555 -18.19 -2.23 32.15
C ARG A 555 -17.17 -1.20 31.70
N ARG A 556 -16.55 -0.46 32.63
CA ARG A 556 -15.52 0.52 32.30
C ARG A 556 -14.30 -0.10 31.62
N GLN A 557 -13.84 -1.27 32.10
CA GLN A 557 -12.69 -1.97 31.51
C GLN A 557 -12.99 -2.49 30.11
N LEU A 558 -14.16 -3.11 29.91
CA LEU A 558 -14.60 -3.59 28.60
C LEU A 558 -14.84 -2.43 27.62
N ARG A 559 -15.41 -1.31 28.08
CA ARG A 559 -15.58 -0.10 27.25
C ARG A 559 -14.23 0.43 26.77
N GLN A 560 -13.26 0.60 27.67
CA GLN A 560 -11.90 1.01 27.30
C GLN A 560 -11.24 0.03 26.32
N ARG A 561 -11.46 -1.27 26.51
CA ARG A 561 -10.94 -2.28 25.57
C ARG A 561 -11.62 -2.18 24.20
N LEU A 562 -12.91 -1.89 24.16
CA LEU A 562 -13.68 -1.72 22.93
C LEU A 562 -13.29 -0.44 22.19
N GLU A 563 -13.02 0.66 22.90
CA GLU A 563 -12.45 1.89 22.34
C GLU A 563 -11.09 1.60 21.66
N GLN A 564 -10.20 0.83 22.33
CA GLN A 564 -8.93 0.38 21.73
C GLN A 564 -9.13 -0.50 20.49
N ALA A 565 -10.15 -1.37 20.50
CA ALA A 565 -10.51 -2.19 19.34
C ALA A 565 -10.97 -1.31 18.18
N CYS A 566 -11.73 -0.26 18.46
CA CYS A 566 -12.17 0.69 17.46
C CYS A 566 -11.00 1.47 16.86
N ASP A 567 -10.10 2.01 17.68
CA ASP A 567 -8.89 2.69 17.20
C ASP A 567 -8.05 1.77 16.30
N TYR A 568 -7.94 0.49 16.65
CA TYR A 568 -7.27 -0.50 15.81
C TYR A 568 -7.97 -0.68 14.45
N GLN A 569 -9.30 -0.73 14.41
CA GLN A 569 -10.06 -0.83 13.15
C GLN A 569 -9.87 0.41 12.29
N ILE A 570 -9.95 1.60 12.90
CA ILE A 570 -9.78 2.87 12.17
C ILE A 570 -8.35 2.98 11.63
N ASP A 571 -7.34 2.66 12.42
CA ASP A 571 -5.94 2.64 11.98
C ASP A 571 -5.72 1.61 10.87
N THR A 572 -6.36 0.45 10.95
CA THR A 572 -6.31 -0.59 9.91
C THR A 572 -6.91 -0.09 8.59
N ILE A 573 -8.11 0.52 8.65
CA ILE A 573 -8.83 1.03 7.49
C ILE A 573 -8.09 2.22 6.87
N ARG A 574 -7.66 3.20 7.67
CA ARG A 574 -7.06 4.45 7.18
C ARG A 574 -5.58 4.31 6.84
N ASN A 575 -4.78 3.76 7.75
CA ASN A 575 -3.33 3.95 7.73
C ASN A 575 -2.57 2.67 7.37
N ARG A 576 -2.91 1.53 7.98
CA ARG A 576 -2.14 0.29 7.77
C ARG A 576 -2.35 -0.30 6.40
N LEU A 577 -3.61 -0.33 5.95
CA LEU A 577 -4.01 -1.00 4.72
C LEU A 577 -4.73 -0.10 3.71
N ALA A 578 -5.14 1.12 4.10
CA ALA A 578 -5.88 2.05 3.23
C ALA A 578 -7.06 1.35 2.50
N LEU A 579 -7.94 0.70 3.27
CA LEU A 579 -9.00 -0.16 2.73
C LEU A 579 -10.06 0.68 2.02
N SER A 580 -10.29 0.37 0.74
CA SER A 580 -11.24 1.07 -0.13
C SER A 580 -12.65 0.45 -0.07
N PRO A 581 -13.72 1.26 -0.13
CA PRO A 581 -15.09 0.76 -0.35
C PRO A 581 -15.33 0.08 -1.70
N TYR A 582 -14.39 0.18 -2.65
CA TYR A 582 -14.44 -0.56 -3.91
C TYR A 582 -13.73 -1.93 -3.84
N ASN A 583 -13.25 -2.35 -2.66
CA ASN A 583 -12.45 -3.55 -2.48
C ASN A 583 -13.05 -4.47 -1.39
N VAL A 584 -13.23 -5.74 -1.73
CA VAL A 584 -13.67 -6.83 -0.83
C VAL A 584 -12.94 -6.88 0.51
N TYR A 585 -11.67 -6.46 0.62
CA TYR A 585 -10.94 -6.46 1.89
C TYR A 585 -11.57 -5.59 2.98
N LEU A 586 -12.28 -4.52 2.62
CA LEU A 586 -13.05 -3.72 3.58
C LEU A 586 -14.24 -4.52 4.15
N TYR A 587 -14.90 -5.30 3.29
CA TYR A 587 -16.10 -6.08 3.60
C TYR A 587 -15.81 -7.47 4.16
N ASN A 588 -14.54 -7.87 4.18
CA ASN A 588 -14.03 -9.05 4.90
C ASN A 588 -14.04 -8.89 6.43
N SER A 589 -15.06 -8.19 6.94
CA SER A 589 -15.40 -7.86 8.32
C SER A 589 -14.69 -6.68 9.04
N PRO A 590 -13.69 -5.93 8.52
CA PRO A 590 -13.22 -4.71 9.17
C PRO A 590 -14.32 -3.65 9.37
N LEU A 591 -15.10 -3.35 8.33
CA LEU A 591 -16.14 -2.33 8.42
C LEU A 591 -17.28 -2.75 9.34
N GLN A 592 -17.68 -4.02 9.29
CA GLN A 592 -18.69 -4.59 10.19
C GLN A 592 -18.21 -4.56 11.64
N ALA A 593 -16.94 -4.88 11.89
CA ALA A 593 -16.34 -4.81 13.22
C ALA A 593 -16.30 -3.37 13.77
N LEU A 594 -15.89 -2.42 12.93
CA LEU A 594 -15.90 -0.99 13.27
C LEU A 594 -17.32 -0.53 13.61
N MET A 595 -18.30 -0.86 12.76
CA MET A 595 -19.71 -0.52 12.97
C MET A 595 -20.24 -1.06 14.30
N MET A 596 -19.95 -2.32 14.61
CA MET A 596 -20.38 -2.93 15.86
C MET A 596 -19.74 -2.27 17.07
N ALA A 597 -18.43 -1.96 17.02
CA ALA A 597 -17.75 -1.30 18.12
C ALA A 597 -18.31 0.11 18.36
N ALA A 598 -18.57 0.85 17.28
CA ALA A 598 -19.16 2.18 17.33
C ALA A 598 -20.57 2.14 17.93
N VAL A 599 -21.46 1.32 17.39
CA VAL A 599 -22.84 1.17 17.89
C VAL A 599 -22.85 0.73 19.35
N ALA A 600 -22.02 -0.24 19.72
CA ALA A 600 -22.00 -0.77 21.07
C ALA A 600 -21.48 0.26 22.09
N SER A 601 -20.53 1.14 21.75
CA SER A 601 -19.89 2.06 22.72
C SER A 601 -20.45 3.49 22.74
N HIS A 602 -21.25 3.89 21.74
CA HIS A 602 -21.68 5.28 21.58
C HIS A 602 -22.47 5.82 22.78
N GLY A 603 -22.04 6.96 23.33
CA GLY A 603 -22.68 7.63 24.46
C GLY A 603 -22.34 7.05 25.84
N ASP A 604 -21.57 5.96 25.92
CA ASP A 604 -21.17 5.38 27.21
C ASP A 604 -19.85 5.96 27.75
N GLY A 605 -19.07 6.60 26.88
CA GLY A 605 -17.77 7.21 27.17
C GLY A 605 -17.82 8.73 27.15
N ALA A 606 -16.73 9.37 27.56
CA ALA A 606 -16.59 10.82 27.46
C ALA A 606 -16.19 11.29 26.05
N ASP A 607 -15.70 10.37 25.21
CA ASP A 607 -15.19 10.66 23.87
C ASP A 607 -15.76 9.69 22.83
N ASP A 608 -16.65 10.19 21.98
CA ASP A 608 -17.36 9.42 20.95
C ASP A 608 -16.57 9.31 19.63
N ARG A 609 -15.23 9.27 19.68
CA ARG A 609 -14.34 9.13 18.49
C ARG A 609 -14.77 8.02 17.55
N CYS A 610 -15.09 6.87 18.12
CA CYS A 610 -15.43 5.67 17.35
C CYS A 610 -16.67 5.89 16.48
N MET A 611 -17.76 6.39 17.08
CA MET A 611 -19.00 6.69 16.36
C MET A 611 -18.81 7.86 15.38
N ARG A 612 -18.03 8.88 15.76
CA ARG A 612 -17.75 10.03 14.90
C ARG A 612 -17.12 9.63 13.57
N PHE A 613 -16.06 8.83 13.61
CA PHE A 613 -15.42 8.32 12.40
C PHE A 613 -16.36 7.38 11.64
N THR A 614 -17.00 6.45 12.34
CA THR A 614 -17.86 5.43 11.72
C THR A 614 -19.04 6.05 10.98
N ALA A 615 -19.68 7.07 11.56
CA ALA A 615 -20.81 7.77 10.95
C ALA A 615 -20.40 8.53 9.66
N ASP A 616 -19.28 9.26 9.68
CA ASP A 616 -18.75 9.89 8.45
C ASP A 616 -18.37 8.84 7.42
N TYR A 617 -17.62 7.81 7.82
CA TYR A 617 -17.15 6.78 6.92
C TYR A 617 -18.31 6.02 6.27
N TRP A 618 -19.34 5.67 7.04
CA TRP A 618 -20.52 5.01 6.54
C TRP A 618 -21.33 5.90 5.59
N ARG A 619 -21.80 7.06 6.05
CA ARG A 619 -22.73 7.92 5.29
C ARG A 619 -22.08 8.65 4.13
N ASN A 620 -20.85 9.14 4.30
CA ASN A 620 -20.21 10.06 3.36
C ASN A 620 -19.14 9.38 2.49
N ARG A 621 -18.70 8.16 2.82
CA ARG A 621 -17.65 7.44 2.05
C ARG A 621 -18.17 6.15 1.45
N VAL A 622 -18.77 5.27 2.26
CA VAL A 622 -19.19 3.93 1.82
C VAL A 622 -20.52 3.96 1.06
N LEU A 623 -21.57 4.59 1.61
CA LEU A 623 -22.89 4.63 0.94
C LEU A 623 -22.85 5.27 -0.45
N PRO A 624 -22.14 6.38 -0.72
CA PRO A 624 -22.00 6.91 -2.07
C PRO A 624 -21.36 5.92 -3.06
N VAL A 625 -20.39 5.13 -2.59
CA VAL A 625 -19.79 4.07 -3.43
C VAL A 625 -20.79 2.96 -3.71
N TRP A 626 -21.59 2.56 -2.71
CA TRP A 626 -22.65 1.56 -2.92
C TRP A 626 -23.68 2.05 -3.93
N ARG A 627 -24.14 3.30 -3.83
CA ARG A 627 -25.06 3.91 -4.81
C ARG A 627 -24.48 3.92 -6.22
N GLN A 628 -23.18 4.19 -6.37
CA GLN A 628 -22.53 4.15 -7.67
C GLN A 628 -22.43 2.72 -8.23
N VAL A 629 -21.95 1.77 -7.43
CA VAL A 629 -21.68 0.39 -7.88
C VAL A 629 -22.98 -0.38 -8.11
N MET A 630 -23.92 -0.29 -7.16
CA MET A 630 -25.21 -0.98 -7.26
C MET A 630 -26.15 -0.29 -8.23
N GLY A 631 -26.03 1.03 -8.43
CA GLY A 631 -27.08 1.79 -9.13
C GLY A 631 -28.45 1.57 -8.48
N ASP A 632 -29.50 1.63 -9.29
CA ASP A 632 -30.87 1.40 -8.83
C ASP A 632 -31.27 -0.08 -8.86
N ASN A 633 -30.67 -0.87 -9.75
CA ASN A 633 -31.06 -2.26 -9.98
C ASN A 633 -30.16 -3.28 -9.28
N GLY A 634 -29.20 -2.81 -8.47
CA GLY A 634 -28.24 -3.64 -7.77
C GLY A 634 -27.07 -4.07 -8.64
N GLY A 635 -26.32 -5.06 -8.13
CA GLY A 635 -25.11 -5.55 -8.79
C GLY A 635 -23.88 -5.31 -7.94
N TRP A 636 -22.82 -6.05 -8.25
CA TRP A 636 -21.51 -5.85 -7.64
C TRP A 636 -20.40 -6.17 -8.63
N HIS A 637 -19.35 -5.35 -8.65
CA HIS A 637 -18.34 -5.35 -9.68
C HIS A 637 -17.27 -6.44 -9.53
N GLU A 638 -17.07 -6.97 -8.33
CA GLU A 638 -16.04 -7.99 -8.03
C GLU A 638 -16.50 -9.43 -8.32
N GLY A 639 -17.64 -9.63 -9.00
CA GLY A 639 -18.05 -10.95 -9.46
C GLY A 639 -18.61 -11.89 -8.39
N GLY A 640 -18.89 -13.12 -8.82
CA GLY A 640 -19.66 -14.11 -8.04
C GLY A 640 -18.97 -14.58 -6.77
N GLU A 641 -17.66 -14.83 -6.85
CA GLU A 641 -16.85 -15.39 -5.76
C GLU A 641 -16.71 -14.42 -4.59
N TYR A 642 -16.30 -13.18 -4.86
CA TYR A 642 -16.05 -12.18 -3.81
C TYR A 642 -17.33 -11.69 -3.14
N VAL A 643 -18.45 -11.70 -3.86
CA VAL A 643 -19.78 -11.53 -3.24
C VAL A 643 -20.02 -12.57 -2.13
N GLY A 644 -19.55 -13.80 -2.32
CA GLY A 644 -19.61 -14.84 -1.30
C GLY A 644 -18.55 -14.70 -0.17
N ILE A 645 -17.59 -13.78 -0.29
CA ILE A 645 -16.50 -13.54 0.67
C ILE A 645 -16.64 -12.15 1.29
N GLY A 646 -17.70 -11.94 2.07
CA GLY A 646 -17.85 -10.76 2.94
C GLY A 646 -18.71 -9.62 2.38
N ILE A 647 -18.75 -9.39 1.06
CA ILE A 647 -19.62 -8.35 0.47
C ILE A 647 -21.10 -8.68 0.72
N GLY A 648 -21.54 -9.91 0.41
CA GLY A 648 -22.91 -10.34 0.66
C GLY A 648 -23.33 -10.17 2.13
N GLN A 649 -22.43 -10.52 3.05
CA GLN A 649 -22.62 -10.29 4.48
C GLN A 649 -22.79 -8.80 4.79
N ALA A 650 -21.93 -7.93 4.25
CA ALA A 650 -21.94 -6.50 4.52
C ALA A 650 -23.27 -5.84 4.10
N ILE A 651 -23.81 -6.24 2.94
CA ILE A 651 -25.03 -5.67 2.34
C ILE A 651 -26.25 -5.82 3.24
N TYR A 652 -26.35 -6.90 4.00
CA TYR A 652 -27.38 -7.04 5.03
C TYR A 652 -26.91 -6.47 6.38
N GLN A 653 -25.73 -6.88 6.84
CA GLN A 653 -25.29 -6.66 8.22
C GLN A 653 -25.11 -5.18 8.55
N LEU A 654 -24.53 -4.36 7.65
CA LEU A 654 -24.27 -2.95 7.94
C LEU A 654 -25.57 -2.14 8.05
N PRO A 655 -26.52 -2.21 7.10
CA PRO A 655 -27.83 -1.58 7.27
C PRO A 655 -28.59 -2.08 8.49
N ALA A 656 -28.58 -3.38 8.78
CA ALA A 656 -29.28 -3.93 9.94
C ALA A 656 -28.72 -3.41 11.27
N LEU A 657 -27.39 -3.39 11.42
CA LEU A 657 -26.71 -2.80 12.58
C LEU A 657 -27.04 -1.31 12.73
N TRP A 658 -26.97 -0.57 11.63
CA TRP A 658 -27.21 0.86 11.62
C TRP A 658 -28.66 1.20 11.97
N ARG A 659 -29.63 0.51 11.34
CA ARG A 659 -31.06 0.69 11.59
C ARG A 659 -31.44 0.38 13.03
N GLN A 660 -30.92 -0.73 13.59
CA GLN A 660 -31.21 -1.12 14.98
C GLN A 660 -30.74 -0.05 15.97
N ALA A 661 -29.61 0.60 15.71
CA ALA A 661 -29.02 1.60 16.58
C ALA A 661 -29.62 3.00 16.38
N THR A 662 -29.88 3.41 15.14
CA THR A 662 -30.18 4.81 14.77
C THR A 662 -31.63 5.06 14.37
N GLY A 663 -32.38 4.00 14.03
CA GLY A 663 -33.70 4.08 13.41
C GLY A 663 -33.70 4.44 11.92
N GLU A 664 -32.54 4.72 11.31
CA GLU A 664 -32.45 5.01 9.87
C GLU A 664 -32.61 3.73 9.04
N ASP A 665 -33.64 3.68 8.20
CA ASP A 665 -33.95 2.52 7.38
C ASP A 665 -33.39 2.62 5.95
N LEU A 666 -32.18 2.09 5.78
CA LEU A 666 -31.51 2.04 4.49
C LEU A 666 -32.05 0.93 3.57
N PHE A 667 -32.81 -0.04 4.08
CA PHE A 667 -33.48 -1.03 3.22
C PHE A 667 -34.63 -0.38 2.44
N GLN A 668 -35.31 0.61 3.03
CA GLN A 668 -36.31 1.41 2.31
C GLN A 668 -35.67 2.51 1.45
N GLY A 669 -34.55 3.08 1.91
CA GLY A 669 -33.92 4.25 1.27
C GLY A 669 -32.98 3.95 0.10
N GLU A 670 -32.39 2.75 0.02
CA GLU A 670 -31.36 2.42 -0.98
C GLU A 670 -31.85 1.31 -1.93
N SER A 671 -32.37 1.71 -3.11
CA SER A 671 -32.87 0.83 -4.17
C SER A 671 -31.90 -0.30 -4.54
N GLY A 672 -30.61 0.02 -4.63
CA GLY A 672 -29.54 -0.93 -4.94
C GLY A 672 -29.45 -2.12 -3.99
N ILE A 673 -29.81 -1.97 -2.70
CA ILE A 673 -29.81 -3.07 -1.72
C ILE A 673 -30.90 -4.08 -2.05
N ARG A 674 -32.10 -3.61 -2.44
CA ARG A 674 -33.15 -4.49 -2.95
C ARG A 674 -32.71 -5.13 -4.27
N GLY A 675 -32.17 -4.36 -5.20
CA GLY A 675 -31.70 -4.84 -6.50
C GLY A 675 -30.62 -5.93 -6.40
N PHE A 676 -29.81 -5.92 -5.33
CA PHE A 676 -28.81 -6.96 -5.08
C PHE A 676 -29.41 -8.37 -4.95
N LEU A 677 -30.65 -8.50 -4.46
CA LEU A 677 -31.36 -9.78 -4.46
C LEU A 677 -31.61 -10.29 -5.88
N ASP A 678 -31.96 -9.40 -6.81
CA ASP A 678 -32.11 -9.78 -8.22
C ASP A 678 -30.74 -10.18 -8.78
N PHE A 679 -29.68 -9.42 -8.49
CA PHE A 679 -28.33 -9.77 -8.92
C PHE A 679 -27.92 -11.19 -8.48
N ALA A 680 -28.24 -11.59 -7.25
CA ALA A 680 -27.99 -12.94 -6.76
C ALA A 680 -28.71 -14.02 -7.60
N ILE A 681 -29.93 -13.76 -8.05
CA ILE A 681 -30.69 -14.67 -8.91
C ILE A 681 -30.14 -14.68 -10.34
N TYR A 682 -30.11 -13.53 -11.01
CA TYR A 682 -29.85 -13.47 -12.46
C TYR A 682 -28.42 -13.90 -12.82
N ARG A 683 -27.45 -13.68 -11.94
CA ARG A 683 -26.07 -14.15 -12.14
C ARG A 683 -25.93 -15.68 -12.15
N THR A 684 -26.96 -16.41 -11.75
CA THR A 684 -26.98 -17.88 -11.70
C THR A 684 -27.47 -18.43 -13.04
N ARG A 685 -26.63 -19.27 -13.66
CA ARG A 685 -26.87 -19.91 -14.95
C ARG A 685 -27.84 -21.09 -14.82
N PRO A 686 -28.36 -21.64 -15.95
CA PRO A 686 -29.22 -22.82 -15.90
C PRO A 686 -28.60 -24.04 -15.20
N ASP A 687 -27.27 -24.20 -15.27
CA ASP A 687 -26.54 -25.29 -14.60
C ASP A 687 -26.32 -25.06 -13.08
N GLY A 688 -26.91 -24.02 -12.49
CA GLY A 688 -26.80 -23.69 -11.07
C GLY A 688 -25.49 -23.02 -10.66
N THR A 689 -24.53 -22.84 -11.58
CA THR A 689 -23.28 -22.10 -11.31
C THR A 689 -23.45 -20.61 -11.58
N HIS A 690 -22.56 -19.79 -11.04
CA HIS A 690 -22.52 -18.36 -11.28
C HIS A 690 -21.85 -18.05 -12.62
N MET A 691 -22.25 -16.92 -13.21
CA MET A 691 -21.54 -16.32 -14.34
C MET A 691 -20.06 -16.10 -14.02
N ARG A 692 -19.23 -16.14 -15.08
CA ARG A 692 -17.79 -15.87 -15.01
C ARG A 692 -17.65 -14.37 -15.20
N LEU A 693 -17.37 -13.67 -14.11
CA LEU A 693 -17.19 -12.22 -14.09
C LEU A 693 -16.03 -11.92 -13.14
N GLY A 694 -14.99 -11.27 -13.66
CA GLY A 694 -13.82 -10.90 -12.88
C GLY A 694 -13.01 -12.10 -12.36
N ASP A 695 -12.16 -11.83 -11.38
CA ASP A 695 -11.32 -12.87 -10.75
C ASP A 695 -12.20 -13.89 -10.05
N ALA A 696 -12.15 -15.15 -10.50
CA ALA A 696 -12.86 -16.22 -9.82
C ALA A 696 -12.24 -17.61 -10.06
N SER A 697 -12.47 -18.46 -9.09
CA SER A 697 -12.05 -19.85 -8.99
C SER A 697 -13.15 -20.74 -8.41
N PHE A 698 -14.19 -20.17 -7.79
CA PHE A 698 -15.33 -20.88 -7.21
C PHE A 698 -16.65 -20.25 -7.65
N PHE A 699 -17.44 -21.00 -8.43
CA PHE A 699 -18.65 -20.50 -9.09
C PHE A 699 -19.96 -21.01 -8.46
N ASN A 700 -19.92 -21.50 -7.23
CA ASN A 700 -21.10 -22.05 -6.53
C ASN A 700 -21.13 -21.61 -5.05
N ARG A 701 -20.36 -20.59 -4.68
CA ARG A 701 -20.26 -20.11 -3.30
C ARG A 701 -21.55 -19.43 -2.85
N SER A 702 -22.15 -19.89 -1.75
CA SER A 702 -23.31 -19.24 -1.15
C SER A 702 -23.02 -17.79 -0.74
N ILE A 703 -24.05 -16.95 -0.77
CA ILE A 703 -23.95 -15.54 -0.35
C ILE A 703 -24.32 -15.48 1.15
N PRO A 704 -23.37 -15.13 2.05
CA PRO A 704 -23.68 -14.97 3.47
C PRO A 704 -24.79 -13.94 3.68
N ASP A 705 -25.66 -14.20 4.66
CA ASP A 705 -26.78 -13.34 5.07
C ASP A 705 -27.83 -13.04 3.97
N LEU A 706 -27.78 -13.70 2.80
CA LEU A 706 -28.76 -13.53 1.72
C LEU A 706 -30.18 -13.89 2.17
N ALA A 707 -30.34 -14.93 3.00
CA ALA A 707 -31.64 -15.31 3.54
C ALA A 707 -32.21 -14.21 4.45
N ALA A 708 -31.36 -13.54 5.24
CA ALA A 708 -31.79 -12.43 6.09
C ALA A 708 -32.24 -11.23 5.26
N LEU A 709 -31.49 -10.89 4.21
CA LEU A 709 -31.88 -9.87 3.25
C LEU A 709 -33.17 -10.24 2.50
N ALA A 710 -33.34 -11.51 2.13
CA ALA A 710 -34.55 -11.96 1.47
C ALA A 710 -35.78 -11.91 2.39
N ILE A 711 -35.64 -12.19 3.69
CA ILE A 711 -36.71 -12.01 4.69
C ILE A 711 -37.12 -10.52 4.77
N GLU A 712 -36.15 -9.61 4.80
CA GLU A 712 -36.41 -8.15 4.87
C GLU A 712 -37.35 -7.67 3.76
N TYR A 713 -37.16 -8.18 2.53
CA TYR A 713 -37.99 -7.81 1.37
C TYR A 713 -39.07 -8.83 1.00
N GLN A 714 -39.29 -9.86 1.82
CA GLN A 714 -40.19 -10.99 1.51
C GLN A 714 -39.92 -11.61 0.13
N HIS A 715 -38.65 -11.67 -0.26
CA HIS A 715 -38.19 -12.02 -1.60
C HIS A 715 -37.99 -13.54 -1.74
N LYS A 716 -39.09 -14.26 -1.98
CA LYS A 716 -39.11 -15.73 -2.08
C LYS A 716 -38.02 -16.33 -2.99
N PRO A 717 -37.77 -15.83 -4.22
CA PRO A 717 -36.75 -16.44 -5.08
C PRO A 717 -35.35 -16.43 -4.45
N ALA A 718 -34.98 -15.33 -3.80
CA ALA A 718 -33.66 -15.18 -3.17
C ALA A 718 -33.58 -15.96 -1.86
N TYR A 719 -34.69 -16.08 -1.14
CA TYR A 719 -34.78 -16.92 0.05
C TYR A 719 -34.58 -18.40 -0.32
N THR A 720 -35.25 -18.88 -1.36
CA THR A 720 -35.06 -20.23 -1.90
C THR A 720 -33.62 -20.45 -2.37
N LEU A 721 -33.02 -19.48 -3.10
CA LEU A 721 -31.62 -19.56 -3.52
C LEU A 721 -30.64 -19.64 -2.33
N ALA A 722 -30.92 -18.92 -1.24
CA ALA A 722 -30.06 -18.90 -0.06
C ALA A 722 -30.02 -20.23 0.72
N GLN A 723 -31.01 -21.11 0.51
CA GLN A 723 -31.14 -22.41 1.18
C GLN A 723 -30.94 -22.35 2.71
N PRO A 724 -31.69 -21.49 3.44
CA PRO A 724 -31.55 -21.38 4.88
C PRO A 724 -32.02 -22.66 5.61
N PRO A 725 -31.64 -22.85 6.88
CA PRO A 725 -32.10 -23.99 7.68
C PRO A 725 -33.63 -24.11 7.73
N THR A 726 -34.14 -25.33 7.55
CA THR A 726 -35.59 -25.62 7.56
C THR A 726 -36.24 -25.45 8.93
N ARG A 727 -35.47 -25.65 10.01
CA ARG A 727 -35.89 -25.35 11.37
C ARG A 727 -35.50 -23.93 11.76
N PRO A 728 -36.28 -23.24 12.61
CA PRO A 728 -35.99 -21.87 13.03
C PRO A 728 -34.56 -21.73 13.56
N ALA A 729 -33.80 -20.85 12.94
CA ALA A 729 -32.44 -20.48 13.32
C ALA A 729 -32.13 -19.06 12.78
N PRO A 730 -31.28 -18.27 13.46
CA PRO A 730 -30.90 -16.95 12.99
C PRO A 730 -30.22 -17.03 11.61
N THR A 731 -30.67 -16.22 10.66
CA THR A 731 -30.16 -16.23 9.27
C THR A 731 -29.00 -15.27 9.03
N ALA A 732 -28.55 -14.54 10.05
CA ALA A 732 -27.39 -13.67 10.01
C ALA A 732 -26.66 -13.62 11.36
N TRP A 733 -25.40 -13.21 11.34
CA TRP A 733 -24.58 -12.99 12.53
C TRP A 733 -24.44 -11.48 12.84
N PRO A 734 -24.42 -11.01 14.11
CA PRO A 734 -24.48 -11.79 15.35
C PRO A 734 -25.88 -12.34 15.62
N TRP A 735 -26.94 -11.66 15.17
CA TRP A 735 -28.29 -12.17 15.21
C TRP A 735 -29.08 -11.58 14.05
N GLY A 736 -29.80 -12.41 13.31
CA GLY A 736 -30.71 -12.02 12.24
C GLY A 736 -32.10 -12.57 12.49
N PRO A 737 -33.08 -12.24 11.64
CA PRO A 737 -34.39 -12.87 11.71
C PRO A 737 -34.25 -14.40 11.64
N LEU A 738 -35.17 -15.11 12.28
CA LEU A 738 -35.20 -16.56 12.20
C LEU A 738 -35.66 -17.01 10.81
N SER A 739 -35.15 -18.16 10.35
CA SER A 739 -35.57 -18.76 9.09
C SER A 739 -37.09 -18.95 9.02
N GLN A 740 -37.67 -18.58 7.88
CA GLN A 740 -39.11 -18.62 7.59
C GLN A 740 -39.40 -19.63 6.48
N ALA A 741 -39.89 -20.82 6.84
CA ALA A 741 -40.22 -21.86 5.85
C ALA A 741 -41.28 -21.41 4.83
N SER A 742 -42.15 -20.45 5.18
CA SER A 742 -43.18 -19.89 4.31
C SER A 742 -42.63 -19.12 3.10
N LEU A 743 -41.37 -18.66 3.14
CA LEU A 743 -40.72 -17.96 2.03
C LEU A 743 -40.02 -18.90 1.06
N HIS A 744 -39.88 -20.19 1.40
CA HIS A 744 -39.29 -21.17 0.51
C HIS A 744 -40.29 -21.57 -0.58
N ASP A 745 -39.98 -21.19 -1.80
CA ASP A 745 -40.82 -21.40 -2.99
C ASP A 745 -39.91 -21.67 -4.20
N PRO A 746 -39.79 -22.94 -4.64
CA PRO A 746 -38.97 -23.33 -5.80
C PRO A 746 -39.42 -22.72 -7.12
N GLU A 747 -40.71 -22.45 -7.26
CA GLU A 747 -41.34 -21.97 -8.50
C GLU A 747 -41.36 -20.43 -8.57
N ALA A 748 -41.18 -19.73 -7.45
CA ALA A 748 -41.23 -18.26 -7.40
C ALA A 748 -40.29 -17.56 -8.40
N ARG A 749 -39.16 -18.17 -8.77
CA ARG A 749 -38.24 -17.59 -9.75
C ARG A 749 -38.84 -17.52 -11.16
N GLU A 750 -39.78 -18.39 -11.50
CA GLU A 750 -40.40 -18.46 -12.84
C GLU A 750 -41.26 -17.23 -13.15
N GLN A 751 -41.67 -16.50 -12.10
CA GLN A 751 -42.46 -15.27 -12.20
C GLN A 751 -41.59 -14.03 -12.42
N LEU A 752 -40.27 -14.15 -12.31
CA LEU A 752 -39.35 -13.03 -12.51
C LEU A 752 -39.22 -12.70 -14.01
N PRO A 753 -39.03 -11.41 -14.38
CA PRO A 753 -38.70 -11.03 -15.75
C PRO A 753 -37.51 -11.83 -16.31
N THR A 754 -37.47 -12.09 -17.60
CA THR A 754 -36.35 -12.87 -18.18
C THR A 754 -35.11 -12.03 -18.50
N SER A 755 -35.09 -10.74 -18.13
CA SER A 755 -33.92 -9.88 -18.28
C SER A 755 -33.80 -8.87 -17.14
N ARG A 756 -32.56 -8.49 -16.83
CA ARG A 756 -32.23 -7.46 -15.83
C ARG A 756 -31.02 -6.65 -16.28
N PHE A 757 -31.10 -5.33 -16.07
CA PHE A 757 -29.99 -4.41 -16.30
C PHE A 757 -29.46 -3.92 -14.96
N PHE A 758 -28.23 -4.28 -14.62
CA PHE A 758 -27.51 -3.78 -13.45
C PHE A 758 -26.76 -2.52 -13.88
N ASP A 759 -27.41 -1.38 -13.70
CA ASP A 759 -27.07 -0.08 -14.28
C ASP A 759 -25.76 0.49 -13.75
N GLY A 760 -25.47 0.32 -12.45
CA GLY A 760 -24.22 0.78 -11.83
C GLY A 760 -22.98 0.11 -12.41
N ILE A 761 -23.02 -1.21 -12.61
CA ILE A 761 -21.91 -1.98 -13.24
C ILE A 761 -22.05 -2.15 -14.76
N GLY A 762 -23.10 -1.57 -15.36
CA GLY A 762 -23.37 -1.68 -16.80
C GLY A 762 -23.53 -3.11 -17.31
N LEU A 763 -24.14 -4.01 -16.54
CA LEU A 763 -24.28 -5.43 -16.89
C LEU A 763 -25.72 -5.76 -17.29
N LEU A 764 -25.91 -6.26 -18.51
CA LEU A 764 -27.13 -6.91 -18.95
C LEU A 764 -27.03 -8.42 -18.72
N ILE A 765 -28.05 -9.00 -18.10
CA ILE A 765 -28.29 -10.45 -18.09
C ILE A 765 -29.68 -10.71 -18.65
N ALA A 766 -29.79 -11.68 -19.57
CA ALA A 766 -31.08 -12.10 -20.12
C ALA A 766 -31.14 -13.60 -20.39
N ARG A 767 -32.36 -14.12 -20.47
CA ARG A 767 -32.68 -15.53 -20.69
C ARG A 767 -33.88 -15.68 -21.61
N SER A 768 -34.07 -16.85 -22.21
CA SER A 768 -35.35 -17.19 -22.88
C SER A 768 -36.48 -17.36 -21.86
N ASP A 769 -36.18 -18.08 -20.78
CA ASP A 769 -37.08 -18.44 -19.69
C ASP A 769 -36.27 -18.93 -18.46
N TRP A 770 -36.93 -19.54 -17.49
CA TRP A 770 -36.32 -20.04 -16.24
C TRP A 770 -36.10 -21.56 -16.21
N SER A 771 -36.38 -22.27 -17.30
CA SER A 771 -36.14 -23.70 -17.42
C SER A 771 -34.64 -24.03 -17.47
N PRO A 772 -34.26 -25.31 -17.23
CA PRO A 772 -32.88 -25.78 -17.39
C PRO A 772 -32.34 -25.63 -18.81
N ASP A 773 -33.21 -25.66 -19.83
CA ASP A 773 -32.86 -25.56 -21.25
C ASP A 773 -32.84 -24.12 -21.79
N ALA A 774 -33.13 -23.16 -20.89
CA ALA A 774 -33.13 -21.75 -21.23
C ALA A 774 -31.77 -21.33 -21.77
N SER A 775 -31.79 -20.55 -22.85
CA SER A 775 -30.62 -19.76 -23.18
C SER A 775 -30.41 -18.70 -22.11
N TRP A 776 -29.14 -18.39 -21.83
CA TRP A 776 -28.72 -17.40 -20.86
C TRP A 776 -27.58 -16.61 -21.50
N VAL A 777 -27.69 -15.29 -21.49
CA VAL A 777 -26.72 -14.37 -22.08
C VAL A 777 -26.34 -13.29 -21.10
N SER A 778 -25.09 -12.85 -21.16
CA SER A 778 -24.66 -11.63 -20.49
C SER A 778 -23.90 -10.72 -21.42
N PHE A 779 -23.98 -9.41 -21.18
CA PHE A 779 -23.26 -8.38 -21.90
C PHE A 779 -22.87 -7.25 -20.94
N LYS A 780 -21.59 -6.85 -20.94
CA LYS A 780 -21.05 -5.86 -20.00
C LYS A 780 -20.58 -4.61 -20.73
N ALA A 781 -21.03 -3.45 -20.27
CA ALA A 781 -20.60 -2.13 -20.71
C ALA A 781 -20.79 -1.11 -19.57
N GLY A 782 -19.88 -1.13 -18.60
CA GLY A 782 -19.87 -0.23 -17.45
C GLY A 782 -18.47 0.34 -17.15
N ASP A 783 -18.38 1.17 -16.13
CA ASP A 783 -17.09 1.69 -15.67
C ASP A 783 -16.30 0.62 -14.91
N ASN A 784 -14.97 0.78 -14.87
CA ASN A 784 -14.10 -0.07 -14.07
C ASN A 784 -13.96 0.52 -12.66
N TYR A 785 -14.36 -0.25 -11.65
CA TYR A 785 -14.36 0.17 -10.24
C TYR A 785 -13.16 -0.36 -9.45
N TRP A 786 -12.03 -0.66 -10.11
CA TRP A 786 -10.84 -1.27 -9.49
C TRP A 786 -11.09 -2.71 -9.01
N SER A 787 -10.19 -3.21 -8.16
CA SER A 787 -10.23 -4.52 -7.52
C SER A 787 -10.15 -5.68 -8.52
N HIS A 788 -11.12 -6.60 -8.48
CA HIS A 788 -11.14 -7.88 -9.19
C HIS A 788 -11.84 -7.83 -10.57
N MET A 789 -12.05 -6.64 -11.13
CA MET A 789 -12.63 -6.46 -12.47
C MET A 789 -11.60 -6.62 -13.58
N HIS A 790 -11.92 -7.43 -14.60
CA HIS A 790 -11.12 -7.62 -15.81
C HIS A 790 -11.23 -6.45 -16.80
N LEU A 791 -10.42 -6.50 -17.86
CA LEU A 791 -10.42 -5.54 -18.98
C LEU A 791 -11.39 -5.99 -20.09
N ASP A 792 -12.67 -6.08 -19.76
CA ASP A 792 -13.69 -6.86 -20.46
C ASP A 792 -14.90 -6.02 -20.94
N GLN A 793 -14.73 -4.71 -21.14
CA GLN A 793 -15.85 -3.85 -21.55
C GLN A 793 -16.29 -4.15 -22.98
N GLY A 794 -17.58 -4.37 -23.18
CA GLY A 794 -18.15 -4.89 -24.41
C GLY A 794 -18.15 -6.41 -24.49
N ALA A 795 -17.61 -7.14 -23.52
CA ALA A 795 -17.64 -8.61 -23.55
C ALA A 795 -19.07 -9.15 -23.38
N PHE A 796 -19.31 -10.31 -23.99
CA PHE A 796 -20.55 -11.08 -23.80
C PHE A 796 -20.24 -12.56 -23.56
N THR A 797 -21.16 -13.28 -22.93
CA THR A 797 -21.11 -14.75 -22.83
C THR A 797 -22.47 -15.34 -23.18
N LEU A 798 -22.46 -16.54 -23.78
CA LEU A 798 -23.63 -17.24 -24.29
C LEU A 798 -23.65 -18.67 -23.73
N PHE A 799 -24.81 -19.08 -23.22
CA PHE A 799 -25.05 -20.38 -22.62
C PHE A 799 -26.40 -20.93 -23.09
N LYS A 800 -26.45 -22.18 -23.53
CA LYS A 800 -27.68 -22.96 -23.81
C LYS A 800 -27.30 -24.43 -23.84
N GLY A 801 -27.88 -25.26 -22.97
CA GLY A 801 -27.47 -26.67 -22.79
C GLY A 801 -26.00 -26.86 -22.39
N GLY A 802 -25.30 -25.80 -22.01
CA GLY A 802 -23.86 -25.75 -21.79
C GLY A 802 -23.25 -24.40 -22.20
N ALA A 803 -21.99 -24.19 -21.85
CA ALA A 803 -21.28 -22.95 -22.16
C ALA A 803 -20.84 -22.94 -23.64
N LEU A 804 -21.20 -21.89 -24.38
CA LEU A 804 -20.98 -21.79 -25.83
C LEU A 804 -20.00 -20.68 -26.20
N ALA A 805 -20.26 -19.46 -25.72
CA ALA A 805 -19.31 -18.35 -25.77
C ALA A 805 -18.89 -18.01 -24.33
N ILE A 806 -17.61 -18.19 -24.02
CA ILE A 806 -17.11 -18.16 -22.64
C ILE A 806 -16.29 -16.91 -22.34
N ASP A 807 -16.10 -16.64 -21.04
CA ASP A 807 -15.04 -15.78 -20.52
C ASP A 807 -13.82 -16.68 -20.21
N SER A 808 -12.72 -16.50 -20.93
CA SER A 808 -11.62 -17.46 -20.96
C SER A 808 -10.56 -17.19 -19.88
N GLY A 809 -9.81 -18.23 -19.53
CA GLY A 809 -8.74 -18.22 -18.56
C GLY A 809 -9.18 -18.63 -17.16
N LEU A 810 -8.22 -18.60 -16.24
CA LEU A 810 -8.44 -18.95 -14.83
C LEU A 810 -7.79 -17.89 -13.95
N TYR A 811 -8.42 -17.54 -12.83
CA TYR A 811 -7.72 -16.84 -11.76
C TYR A 811 -6.67 -17.80 -11.18
N GLY A 812 -5.42 -17.64 -11.63
CA GLY A 812 -4.34 -18.62 -11.48
C GLY A 812 -4.02 -19.01 -10.01
N PRO A 813 -3.15 -20.01 -9.78
CA PRO A 813 -2.87 -20.53 -8.44
C PRO A 813 -2.24 -19.50 -7.48
N ARG A 814 -1.77 -18.36 -7.99
CA ARG A 814 -1.37 -17.18 -7.21
C ARG A 814 -1.89 -15.93 -7.90
N SER A 815 -2.39 -14.99 -7.10
CA SER A 815 -2.77 -13.65 -7.59
C SER A 815 -1.59 -13.01 -8.34
N GLN A 816 -1.88 -12.45 -9.52
CA GLN A 816 -0.92 -11.70 -10.35
C GLN A 816 0.21 -12.57 -10.94
N SER A 817 -0.10 -13.86 -11.17
CA SER A 817 0.71 -14.78 -11.98
C SER A 817 0.89 -14.28 -13.43
N ASP A 818 1.74 -14.96 -14.20
CA ASP A 818 1.91 -14.65 -15.64
C ASP A 818 0.65 -14.89 -16.44
N HIS A 819 -0.08 -15.97 -16.17
CA HIS A 819 -1.38 -16.22 -16.77
C HIS A 819 -2.38 -15.11 -16.47
N HIS A 820 -2.44 -14.68 -15.20
CA HIS A 820 -3.36 -13.64 -14.79
C HIS A 820 -3.09 -12.32 -15.55
N LEU A 821 -1.87 -11.77 -15.46
CA LEU A 821 -1.58 -10.46 -16.05
C LEU A 821 -1.41 -10.44 -17.57
N ASN A 822 -1.13 -11.58 -18.22
CA ASN A 822 -0.92 -11.60 -19.68
C ASN A 822 -2.06 -12.24 -20.46
N TYR A 823 -3.00 -12.91 -19.80
CA TYR A 823 -4.13 -13.56 -20.45
C TYR A 823 -5.46 -13.29 -19.75
N SER A 824 -5.74 -13.91 -18.60
CA SER A 824 -7.12 -13.92 -18.06
C SER A 824 -7.62 -12.54 -17.63
N TYR A 825 -6.73 -11.63 -17.22
CA TYR A 825 -7.09 -10.26 -16.87
C TYR A 825 -7.21 -9.32 -18.09
N GLN A 826 -6.67 -9.74 -19.23
CA GLN A 826 -6.54 -8.95 -20.47
C GLN A 826 -7.74 -9.18 -21.40
N SER A 827 -8.02 -8.20 -22.27
CA SER A 827 -9.18 -8.23 -23.16
C SER A 827 -9.15 -9.37 -24.17
N ILE A 828 -7.97 -9.90 -24.50
CA ILE A 828 -7.79 -11.06 -25.39
C ILE A 828 -8.39 -12.37 -24.85
N ALA A 829 -8.79 -12.41 -23.58
CA ALA A 829 -9.51 -13.54 -22.99
C ALA A 829 -11.04 -13.39 -23.08
N HIS A 830 -11.54 -12.29 -23.66
CA HIS A 830 -12.94 -11.91 -23.67
C HIS A 830 -13.51 -11.78 -25.09
N ASN A 831 -14.82 -11.94 -25.23
CA ASN A 831 -15.53 -11.87 -26.51
C ASN A 831 -15.75 -10.40 -26.95
N LEU A 832 -14.70 -9.74 -27.43
CA LEU A 832 -14.67 -8.32 -27.79
C LEU A 832 -13.79 -8.05 -29.01
N VAL A 833 -13.60 -6.77 -29.38
CA VAL A 833 -12.66 -6.36 -30.44
C VAL A 833 -11.33 -5.91 -29.84
N THR A 834 -10.20 -6.42 -30.33
CA THR A 834 -8.86 -5.89 -30.04
C THR A 834 -8.32 -5.10 -31.23
N VAL A 835 -7.49 -4.09 -30.95
CA VAL A 835 -6.79 -3.27 -31.94
C VAL A 835 -5.32 -3.22 -31.55
N THR A 836 -4.48 -3.94 -32.28
CA THR A 836 -3.05 -4.05 -31.95
C THR A 836 -2.25 -2.97 -32.66
N ASP A 837 -1.62 -2.10 -31.86
CA ASP A 837 -0.51 -1.26 -32.27
C ASP A 837 0.81 -1.96 -31.92
N PRO A 838 1.64 -2.37 -32.90
CA PRO A 838 2.90 -3.04 -32.65
C PRO A 838 3.89 -2.25 -31.78
N ALA A 839 3.72 -0.92 -31.68
CA ALA A 839 4.58 -0.06 -30.85
C ALA A 839 4.17 -0.02 -29.37
N ASP A 840 3.00 -0.57 -29.00
CA ASP A 840 2.50 -0.61 -27.62
C ASP A 840 3.26 -1.64 -26.77
N THR A 841 4.49 -1.29 -26.39
CA THR A 841 5.47 -2.16 -25.73
C THR A 841 5.89 -1.68 -24.35
N VAL A 842 5.18 -0.67 -23.80
CA VAL A 842 5.50 -0.09 -22.48
C VAL A 842 5.34 -1.18 -21.39
N PRO A 843 6.40 -1.48 -20.61
CA PRO A 843 6.33 -2.50 -19.57
C PRO A 843 5.60 -2.00 -18.32
N MET A 844 5.07 -2.93 -17.53
CA MET A 844 4.46 -2.61 -16.24
C MET A 844 5.52 -2.04 -15.30
N PRO A 845 5.28 -0.88 -14.66
CA PRO A 845 6.22 -0.33 -13.71
C PRO A 845 6.39 -1.28 -12.50
N PRO A 846 7.58 -1.30 -11.88
CA PRO A 846 7.83 -2.14 -10.71
C PRO A 846 6.97 -1.72 -9.53
N ARG A 847 6.47 -2.69 -8.77
CA ARG A 847 5.56 -2.42 -7.64
C ARG A 847 6.30 -2.06 -6.36
N ARG A 848 7.55 -2.52 -6.24
CA ARG A 848 8.45 -2.19 -5.14
C ARG A 848 9.74 -1.63 -5.71
N ALA A 849 10.33 -0.70 -4.99
CA ALA A 849 11.64 -0.15 -5.33
C ALA A 849 12.67 -1.30 -5.46
N GLY A 850 13.32 -1.40 -6.62
CA GLY A 850 14.29 -2.44 -6.94
C GLY A 850 13.74 -3.68 -7.68
N GLU A 851 12.43 -3.78 -7.94
CA GLU A 851 11.89 -4.75 -8.91
C GLU A 851 12.15 -4.26 -10.34
N GLN A 852 12.34 -5.18 -11.29
CA GLN A 852 12.44 -4.82 -12.70
C GLN A 852 11.04 -4.52 -13.26
N PRO A 853 10.91 -3.57 -14.21
CA PRO A 853 9.68 -3.44 -14.98
C PRO A 853 9.32 -4.77 -15.62
N ARG A 854 8.06 -5.17 -15.50
CA ARG A 854 7.59 -6.47 -15.99
C ARG A 854 7.01 -6.29 -17.39
N PRO A 855 7.56 -6.94 -18.42
CA PRO A 855 6.92 -6.98 -19.73
C PRO A 855 5.52 -7.58 -19.59
N ILE A 856 4.54 -6.98 -20.27
CA ILE A 856 3.18 -7.47 -20.34
C ILE A 856 2.82 -7.62 -21.81
N ALA A 857 2.22 -8.76 -22.18
CA ALA A 857 1.82 -9.08 -23.54
C ALA A 857 1.05 -7.93 -24.19
N ASN A 858 1.36 -7.65 -25.46
CA ASN A 858 0.54 -6.74 -26.26
C ASN A 858 -0.66 -7.51 -26.83
N ASP A 859 -1.74 -7.50 -26.05
CA ASP A 859 -2.99 -8.20 -26.38
C ASP A 859 -3.88 -7.40 -27.36
N GLY A 860 -3.50 -6.18 -27.74
CA GLY A 860 -4.32 -5.22 -28.48
C GLY A 860 -5.61 -4.77 -27.76
N GLY A 861 -5.79 -5.15 -26.50
CA GLY A 861 -7.01 -4.98 -25.71
C GLY A 861 -7.26 -3.58 -25.22
N GLN A 862 -7.92 -3.44 -24.07
CA GLN A 862 -8.30 -2.19 -23.43
C GLN A 862 -7.14 -1.57 -22.62
N ARG A 863 -7.36 -0.37 -22.09
CA ARG A 863 -6.49 0.29 -21.11
C ARG A 863 -6.38 -0.58 -19.85
N ARG A 864 -5.20 -0.57 -19.22
CA ARG A 864 -4.90 -1.40 -18.04
C ARG A 864 -5.31 -0.67 -16.75
N VAL A 865 -6.59 -0.83 -16.38
CA VAL A 865 -7.23 -0.23 -15.19
C VAL A 865 -7.55 -1.32 -14.16
N GLY A 866 -7.25 -1.09 -12.88
CA GLY A 866 -7.54 -2.05 -11.80
C GLY A 866 -6.34 -2.42 -10.91
N SER A 867 -6.59 -3.31 -9.94
CA SER A 867 -5.67 -3.60 -8.83
C SER A 867 -4.35 -4.26 -9.26
N GLY A 868 -4.37 -5.02 -10.36
CA GLY A 868 -3.17 -5.66 -10.89
C GLY A 868 -2.22 -4.72 -11.65
N TRP A 869 -2.63 -3.49 -11.96
CA TRP A 869 -1.92 -2.60 -12.89
C TRP A 869 -1.14 -1.46 -12.22
N GLY A 870 -1.06 -1.46 -10.89
CA GLY A 870 -0.25 -0.49 -10.13
C GLY A 870 -0.96 0.83 -9.79
N ARG A 871 -2.23 0.99 -10.16
CA ARG A 871 -3.06 2.12 -9.71
C ARG A 871 -3.65 1.81 -8.33
N VAL A 872 -3.66 2.80 -7.43
CA VAL A 872 -4.21 2.67 -6.07
C VAL A 872 -5.74 2.66 -6.13
N ALA A 873 -6.41 1.99 -5.20
CA ALA A 873 -7.87 2.01 -5.13
C ALA A 873 -8.37 3.40 -4.71
N PRO A 874 -9.45 3.94 -5.30
CA PRO A 874 -10.10 5.13 -4.80
C PRO A 874 -10.60 4.92 -3.37
N LEU A 875 -10.49 5.91 -2.50
CA LEU A 875 -10.81 5.77 -1.07
C LEU A 875 -12.28 6.10 -0.75
N ASP A 876 -12.95 6.80 -1.66
CA ASP A 876 -14.39 7.06 -1.67
C ASP A 876 -14.84 7.51 -3.08
N TYR A 877 -16.11 7.87 -3.22
CA TYR A 877 -16.69 8.36 -4.47
C TYR A 877 -16.03 9.64 -5.00
N LEU A 878 -15.70 10.60 -4.13
CA LEU A 878 -15.09 11.87 -4.57
C LEU A 878 -13.68 11.64 -5.09
N HIS A 879 -12.91 10.74 -4.47
CA HIS A 879 -11.61 10.32 -4.98
C HIS A 879 -11.76 9.64 -6.35
N TRP A 880 -12.78 8.79 -6.53
CA TRP A 880 -13.06 8.17 -7.83
C TRP A 880 -13.38 9.23 -8.90
N VAL A 881 -14.20 10.24 -8.58
CA VAL A 881 -14.53 11.34 -9.51
C VAL A 881 -13.29 12.15 -9.89
N GLN A 882 -12.39 12.42 -8.94
CA GLN A 882 -11.11 13.09 -9.23
C GLN A 882 -10.23 12.27 -10.20
N GLN A 883 -10.41 10.96 -10.22
CA GLN A 883 -9.70 10.01 -11.07
C GLN A 883 -10.60 9.45 -12.18
N GLN A 884 -11.73 10.10 -12.51
CA GLN A 884 -12.72 9.53 -13.43
C GLN A 884 -12.12 9.15 -14.79
N GLU A 885 -11.18 9.94 -15.32
CA GLU A 885 -10.47 9.63 -16.57
C GLU A 885 -9.75 8.26 -16.56
N ASP A 886 -9.30 7.84 -15.38
CA ASP A 886 -8.63 6.57 -15.19
C ASP A 886 -9.61 5.41 -15.22
N TYR A 887 -10.75 5.56 -14.55
CA TYR A 887 -11.69 4.49 -14.24
C TYR A 887 -12.86 4.39 -15.20
N SER A 888 -13.24 5.49 -15.85
CA SER A 888 -14.35 5.50 -16.80
C SER A 888 -13.98 4.72 -18.05
N THR A 889 -14.78 3.73 -18.40
CA THR A 889 -14.53 2.83 -19.53
C THR A 889 -15.68 2.78 -20.52
N VAL A 890 -16.79 3.45 -20.22
CA VAL A 890 -17.93 3.63 -21.12
C VAL A 890 -18.39 5.08 -21.06
N ASP A 891 -18.65 5.70 -22.22
CA ASP A 891 -19.14 7.08 -22.27
C ASP A 891 -20.67 7.10 -22.24
N ARG A 892 -21.30 6.62 -23.31
CA ARG A 892 -22.76 6.53 -23.43
C ARG A 892 -23.21 5.09 -23.60
N ARG A 893 -24.25 4.72 -22.85
CA ARG A 893 -24.97 3.44 -22.97
C ARG A 893 -26.44 3.70 -23.22
N LEU A 894 -27.01 3.02 -24.20
CA LEU A 894 -28.43 2.94 -24.46
C LEU A 894 -28.86 1.48 -24.33
N GLN A 895 -30.05 1.24 -23.80
CA GLN A 895 -30.53 -0.12 -23.56
C GLN A 895 -32.05 -0.17 -23.64
N GLY A 896 -32.59 -1.35 -23.93
CA GLY A 896 -34.03 -1.58 -23.95
C GLY A 896 -34.39 -3.06 -23.94
N ALA A 897 -35.61 -3.34 -23.50
CA ALA A 897 -36.17 -4.68 -23.50
C ALA A 897 -37.64 -4.63 -23.92
N THR A 898 -38.05 -5.56 -24.77
CA THR A 898 -39.44 -5.87 -25.10
C THR A 898 -39.75 -7.30 -24.68
N ARG A 899 -40.89 -7.87 -25.07
CA ARG A 899 -41.21 -9.29 -24.83
C ARG A 899 -40.20 -10.24 -25.50
N ASP A 900 -39.78 -9.92 -26.72
CA ASP A 900 -38.97 -10.82 -27.54
C ASP A 900 -37.51 -10.37 -27.64
N TYR A 901 -37.20 -9.11 -27.33
CA TYR A 901 -35.86 -8.56 -27.50
C TYR A 901 -35.29 -7.97 -26.22
N VAL A 902 -33.98 -8.07 -26.09
CA VAL A 902 -33.18 -7.20 -25.24
C VAL A 902 -32.00 -6.70 -26.04
N TRP A 903 -31.60 -5.46 -25.79
CA TRP A 903 -30.48 -4.86 -26.50
C TRP A 903 -29.75 -3.85 -25.64
N MET A 904 -28.48 -3.63 -25.99
CA MET A 904 -27.64 -2.58 -25.45
C MET A 904 -26.70 -2.06 -26.53
N VAL A 905 -26.57 -0.74 -26.63
CA VAL A 905 -25.60 -0.06 -27.50
C VAL A 905 -24.70 0.79 -26.62
N ALA A 906 -23.39 0.63 -26.75
CA ALA A 906 -22.41 1.30 -25.90
C ALA A 906 -21.28 1.94 -26.70
N ASP A 907 -20.87 3.14 -26.29
CA ASP A 907 -19.60 3.74 -26.69
C ASP A 907 -18.50 3.25 -25.74
N LEU A 908 -17.66 2.38 -26.27
CA LEU A 908 -16.54 1.74 -25.57
C LEU A 908 -15.21 2.45 -25.81
N THR A 909 -15.23 3.61 -26.48
CA THR A 909 -14.02 4.41 -26.74
C THR A 909 -13.19 4.66 -25.48
N PRO A 910 -13.78 5.03 -24.32
CA PRO A 910 -13.02 5.25 -23.10
C PRO A 910 -12.29 4.00 -22.60
N ALA A 911 -12.76 2.78 -22.91
CA ALA A 911 -12.05 1.56 -22.55
C ALA A 911 -10.70 1.43 -23.28
N TYR A 912 -10.54 2.03 -24.47
CA TYR A 912 -9.32 1.89 -25.29
C TYR A 912 -8.41 3.12 -25.23
N ARG A 913 -8.99 4.29 -24.95
CA ARG A 913 -8.24 5.54 -24.93
C ARG A 913 -8.69 6.49 -23.82
N ASN A 914 -7.77 7.33 -23.40
CA ASN A 914 -8.04 8.50 -22.59
C ASN A 914 -7.03 9.60 -22.94
N ARG A 915 -7.04 10.74 -22.24
CA ARG A 915 -6.14 11.88 -22.50
C ARG A 915 -4.65 11.57 -22.41
N ARG A 916 -4.25 10.51 -21.68
CA ARG A 916 -2.85 10.06 -21.54
C ARG A 916 -2.44 9.00 -22.55
N SER A 917 -3.38 8.48 -23.35
CA SER A 917 -3.05 7.47 -24.37
C SER A 917 -2.08 8.06 -25.41
N GLY A 918 -1.01 7.31 -25.71
CA GLY A 918 0.06 7.75 -26.60
C GLY A 918 1.16 8.60 -25.94
N GLN A 919 1.07 8.88 -24.63
CA GLN A 919 2.09 9.65 -23.90
C GLN A 919 3.14 8.77 -23.19
N GLY A 920 3.14 7.46 -23.45
CA GLY A 920 4.07 6.50 -22.81
C GLY A 920 3.62 5.97 -21.44
N ASP A 921 2.37 6.21 -21.03
CA ASP A 921 1.81 5.65 -19.79
C ASP A 921 1.38 4.18 -19.97
N PHE A 922 1.86 3.30 -19.11
CA PHE A 922 1.58 1.86 -19.14
C PHE A 922 0.07 1.53 -19.08
N SER A 923 -0.70 2.27 -18.26
CA SER A 923 -2.13 2.01 -18.12
C SER A 923 -2.95 2.55 -19.27
N ALA A 924 -2.63 3.75 -19.75
CA ALA A 924 -3.35 4.42 -20.82
C ALA A 924 -3.04 3.83 -22.20
N ARG A 925 -1.90 3.14 -22.33
CA ARG A 925 -1.42 2.47 -23.55
C ARG A 925 -1.25 3.42 -24.73
N SER A 926 -0.92 2.91 -25.90
CA SER A 926 -0.87 3.72 -27.12
C SER A 926 -2.26 4.23 -27.53
N ARG A 927 -2.32 5.34 -28.29
CA ARG A 927 -3.58 5.86 -28.85
C ARG A 927 -3.91 5.09 -30.13
N ARG A 928 -4.40 3.86 -29.99
CA ARG A 928 -4.67 2.93 -31.11
C ARG A 928 -6.11 2.96 -31.64
N VAL A 929 -7.06 3.47 -30.86
CA VAL A 929 -8.48 3.60 -31.21
C VAL A 929 -8.90 5.07 -31.18
N GLU A 930 -9.57 5.54 -32.23
CA GLU A 930 -10.26 6.84 -32.24
C GLU A 930 -11.70 6.75 -31.75
N SER A 931 -12.43 5.70 -32.14
CA SER A 931 -13.81 5.48 -31.69
C SER A 931 -14.18 4.00 -31.74
N TYR A 932 -14.97 3.54 -30.78
CA TYR A 932 -15.52 2.20 -30.76
C TYR A 932 -16.95 2.19 -30.21
N GLN A 933 -17.89 1.78 -31.04
CA GLN A 933 -19.27 1.47 -30.64
C GLN A 933 -19.54 -0.04 -30.81
N ARG A 934 -20.26 -0.62 -29.84
CA ARG A 934 -20.81 -1.97 -29.92
C ARG A 934 -22.33 -1.96 -29.71
N SER A 935 -23.06 -2.69 -30.53
CA SER A 935 -24.48 -3.03 -30.35
C SER A 935 -24.60 -4.53 -30.10
N PHE A 936 -25.19 -4.90 -28.97
CA PHE A 936 -25.53 -6.27 -28.60
C PHE A 936 -27.05 -6.42 -28.57
N ILE A 937 -27.59 -7.33 -29.37
CA ILE A 937 -29.03 -7.58 -29.47
C ILE A 937 -29.27 -9.07 -29.28
N TYR A 938 -30.22 -9.43 -28.42
CA TYR A 938 -30.64 -10.80 -28.21
C TYR A 938 -32.17 -10.91 -28.40
N ASN A 939 -32.57 -11.70 -29.39
CA ASN A 939 -33.95 -12.13 -29.58
C ASN A 939 -34.15 -13.45 -28.82
N ARG A 940 -34.93 -13.39 -27.75
CA ARG A 940 -35.15 -14.53 -26.85
C ARG A 940 -36.20 -15.52 -27.33
N ARG A 941 -37.05 -15.11 -28.28
CA ARG A 941 -38.08 -15.98 -28.87
C ARG A 941 -37.47 -16.98 -29.86
N HIS A 942 -36.46 -16.54 -30.60
CA HIS A 942 -35.80 -17.34 -31.63
C HIS A 942 -34.38 -17.76 -31.24
N ASP A 943 -33.89 -17.36 -30.06
CA ASP A 943 -32.52 -17.61 -29.60
C ASP A 943 -31.45 -17.10 -30.57
N ILE A 944 -31.64 -15.86 -31.04
CA ILE A 944 -30.73 -15.19 -31.99
C ILE A 944 -29.99 -14.07 -31.28
N VAL A 945 -28.66 -14.04 -31.43
CA VAL A 945 -27.78 -12.98 -30.94
C VAL A 945 -27.16 -12.27 -32.13
N VAL A 946 -27.23 -10.93 -32.13
CA VAL A 946 -26.58 -10.08 -33.13
C VAL A 946 -25.60 -9.17 -32.43
N VAL A 947 -24.35 -9.20 -32.88
CA VAL A 947 -23.28 -8.31 -32.40
C VAL A 947 -22.79 -7.48 -33.56
N TYR A 948 -22.90 -6.16 -33.43
CA TYR A 948 -22.42 -5.20 -34.40
C TYR A 948 -21.39 -4.27 -33.75
N ASP A 949 -20.23 -4.16 -34.35
CA ASP A 949 -19.14 -3.29 -33.92
C ASP A 949 -18.76 -2.31 -35.00
N ARG A 950 -18.50 -1.07 -34.61
CA ARG A 950 -17.92 -0.05 -35.47
C ARG A 950 -16.67 0.49 -34.79
N VAL A 951 -15.50 0.16 -35.35
CA VAL A 951 -14.20 0.45 -34.73
C VAL A 951 -13.33 1.26 -35.68
N ARG A 952 -12.93 2.46 -35.26
CA ARG A 952 -11.95 3.29 -35.95
C ARG A 952 -10.62 3.24 -35.21
N GLY A 953 -9.62 2.66 -35.84
CA GLY A 953 -8.22 2.76 -35.42
C GLY A 953 -7.62 4.10 -35.82
N THR A 954 -6.54 4.51 -35.16
CA THR A 954 -5.84 5.77 -35.49
C THR A 954 -4.91 5.63 -36.70
N GLU A 955 -4.51 4.40 -37.04
CA GLU A 955 -3.75 4.08 -38.25
C GLU A 955 -4.37 2.89 -38.99
N PRO A 956 -4.39 2.90 -40.34
CA PRO A 956 -4.91 1.78 -41.13
C PRO A 956 -4.23 0.43 -40.86
N ARG A 957 -2.93 0.46 -40.52
CA ARG A 957 -2.10 -0.74 -40.30
C ARG A 957 -2.37 -1.46 -38.97
N PHE A 958 -3.11 -0.84 -38.04
CA PHE A 958 -3.39 -1.48 -36.76
C PHE A 958 -4.35 -2.65 -36.94
N ARG A 959 -3.88 -3.84 -36.52
CA ARG A 959 -4.60 -5.10 -36.72
C ARG A 959 -5.79 -5.15 -35.78
N LYS A 960 -7.00 -5.21 -36.36
CA LYS A 960 -8.26 -5.35 -35.61
C LYS A 960 -8.73 -6.79 -35.63
N LYS A 961 -9.14 -7.32 -34.48
CA LYS A 961 -9.64 -8.70 -34.34
C LYS A 961 -10.92 -8.71 -33.54
N TRP A 962 -11.96 -9.34 -34.04
CA TRP A 962 -13.15 -9.67 -33.27
C TRP A 962 -13.00 -11.10 -32.72
N LEU A 963 -13.26 -11.28 -31.41
CA LEU A 963 -12.93 -12.50 -30.68
C LEU A 963 -14.19 -13.24 -30.23
N LEU A 964 -14.15 -14.58 -30.29
CA LEU A 964 -15.15 -15.47 -29.71
C LEU A 964 -14.50 -16.73 -29.13
N HIS A 965 -14.57 -16.90 -27.81
CA HIS A 965 -13.93 -17.97 -27.07
C HIS A 965 -14.86 -19.15 -26.84
N SER A 966 -14.29 -20.37 -26.88
CA SER A 966 -15.01 -21.62 -26.68
C SER A 966 -14.19 -22.65 -25.90
N LEU A 967 -14.88 -23.60 -25.27
CA LEU A 967 -14.25 -24.75 -24.60
C LEU A 967 -13.65 -25.73 -25.62
N ARG A 968 -14.34 -25.92 -26.75
CA ARG A 968 -14.01 -26.90 -27.80
C ARG A 968 -13.64 -26.19 -29.09
N GLU A 969 -12.96 -26.92 -29.97
CA GLU A 969 -12.51 -26.41 -31.26
C GLU A 969 -13.71 -26.00 -32.13
N PRO A 970 -13.75 -24.75 -32.64
CA PRO A 970 -14.77 -24.32 -33.57
C PRO A 970 -14.58 -24.96 -34.95
N GLN A 971 -15.69 -25.32 -35.59
CA GLN A 971 -15.73 -25.73 -36.99
C GLN A 971 -15.98 -24.48 -37.82
N ILE A 972 -15.19 -24.25 -38.88
CA ILE A 972 -15.28 -23.07 -39.74
C ILE A 972 -15.47 -23.52 -41.19
N ARG A 973 -16.41 -22.88 -41.90
CA ARG A 973 -16.66 -23.04 -43.34
C ARG A 973 -16.98 -21.67 -43.93
N ASP A 974 -16.06 -21.10 -44.70
CA ASP A 974 -16.15 -19.75 -45.24
C ASP A 974 -16.48 -18.71 -44.15
N SER A 975 -17.62 -18.02 -44.25
CA SER A 975 -18.10 -17.05 -43.27
C SER A 975 -18.92 -17.66 -42.12
N HIS A 976 -19.10 -18.99 -42.10
CA HIS A 976 -19.89 -19.69 -41.09
C HIS A 976 -18.99 -20.41 -40.09
N PHE A 977 -19.44 -20.46 -38.84
CA PHE A 977 -18.80 -21.25 -37.80
C PHE A 977 -19.82 -21.99 -36.93
N ARG A 978 -19.36 -23.08 -36.32
CA ARG A 978 -20.13 -23.90 -35.38
C ARG A 978 -19.28 -24.25 -34.17
N ILE A 979 -19.81 -23.99 -32.98
CA ILE A 979 -19.25 -24.38 -31.68
C ILE A 979 -20.27 -25.29 -31.00
N ALA A 980 -19.81 -26.40 -30.43
CA ALA A 980 -20.69 -27.35 -29.75
C ALA A 980 -20.09 -27.77 -28.40
N THR A 981 -20.97 -27.93 -27.41
CA THR A 981 -20.65 -28.45 -26.09
C THR A 981 -21.47 -29.72 -25.87
N PRO A 982 -20.82 -30.85 -25.49
CA PRO A 982 -21.51 -32.13 -25.33
C PRO A 982 -22.48 -32.09 -24.14
N PRO A 983 -23.38 -33.09 -24.03
CA PRO A 983 -24.24 -33.23 -22.87
C PRO A 983 -23.42 -33.50 -21.61
N ASP A 984 -23.89 -32.98 -20.48
CA ASP A 984 -23.31 -33.19 -19.15
C ASP A 984 -24.42 -33.70 -18.21
N PRO A 985 -24.54 -35.03 -18.04
CA PRO A 985 -25.57 -35.63 -17.18
C PRO A 985 -25.46 -35.22 -15.72
N ASP A 986 -24.25 -34.96 -15.21
CA ASP A 986 -24.02 -34.60 -13.82
C ASP A 986 -24.64 -33.23 -13.49
N LYS A 987 -24.71 -32.36 -14.50
CA LYS A 987 -25.36 -31.04 -14.43
C LYS A 987 -26.75 -30.99 -15.04
N SER A 988 -27.29 -32.15 -15.47
CA SER A 988 -28.56 -32.23 -16.20
C SER A 988 -28.61 -31.34 -17.45
N MET A 989 -27.48 -31.23 -18.18
CA MET A 989 -27.37 -30.41 -19.38
C MET A 989 -27.43 -31.27 -20.65
N ALA A 990 -28.33 -30.92 -21.58
CA ALA A 990 -28.55 -31.67 -22.82
C ALA A 990 -27.45 -31.49 -23.88
N GLY A 991 -26.49 -30.59 -23.68
CA GLY A 991 -25.54 -30.18 -24.71
C GLY A 991 -26.09 -29.03 -25.54
N GLY A 992 -25.18 -28.23 -26.11
CA GLY A 992 -25.52 -26.99 -26.78
C GLY A 992 -24.76 -26.78 -28.08
N VAL A 993 -25.36 -26.01 -28.99
CA VAL A 993 -24.75 -25.64 -30.27
C VAL A 993 -24.93 -24.15 -30.51
N LEU A 994 -23.83 -23.50 -30.90
CA LEU A 994 -23.78 -22.13 -31.38
C LEU A 994 -23.40 -22.17 -32.85
N GLN A 995 -24.29 -21.69 -33.72
CA GLN A 995 -24.00 -21.48 -35.13
C GLN A 995 -23.91 -19.99 -35.39
N GLY A 996 -22.94 -19.54 -36.19
CA GLY A 996 -22.79 -18.13 -36.49
C GLY A 996 -22.35 -17.86 -37.91
N GLN A 997 -22.73 -16.68 -38.41
CA GLN A 997 -22.37 -16.17 -39.73
C GLN A 997 -21.76 -14.78 -39.59
N VAL A 998 -20.58 -14.61 -40.17
CA VAL A 998 -19.88 -13.32 -40.30
C VAL A 998 -20.42 -12.61 -41.54
N LEU A 999 -21.10 -11.49 -41.35
CA LEU A 999 -21.66 -10.67 -42.44
C LEU A 999 -20.74 -9.50 -42.81
N LEU A 1000 -20.10 -8.91 -41.80
CA LEU A 1000 -19.10 -7.85 -42.00
C LEU A 1000 -17.81 -8.14 -41.20
N PRO A 1001 -16.64 -7.80 -41.75
CA PRO A 1001 -16.44 -7.38 -43.14
C PRO A 1001 -16.65 -8.56 -44.11
N ALA A 1002 -17.19 -8.30 -45.31
CA ALA A 1002 -17.51 -9.37 -46.27
C ALA A 1002 -16.30 -10.21 -46.71
N SER A 1003 -15.10 -9.61 -46.71
CA SER A 1003 -13.83 -10.27 -47.02
C SER A 1003 -13.03 -10.63 -45.76
N ALA A 1004 -13.70 -11.00 -44.67
CA ALA A 1004 -13.04 -11.35 -43.42
C ALA A 1004 -12.26 -12.68 -43.54
N ALA A 1005 -11.07 -12.72 -42.93
CA ALA A 1005 -10.44 -13.97 -42.56
C ALA A 1005 -11.01 -14.45 -41.22
N VAL A 1006 -11.49 -15.69 -41.18
CA VAL A 1006 -12.03 -16.32 -39.96
C VAL A 1006 -11.08 -17.44 -39.55
N GLU A 1007 -10.33 -17.21 -38.48
CA GLU A 1007 -9.29 -18.12 -38.01
C GLU A 1007 -9.65 -18.72 -36.65
N LYS A 1008 -9.14 -19.92 -36.36
CA LYS A 1008 -9.21 -20.52 -35.02
C LYS A 1008 -7.83 -20.64 -34.41
N ILE A 1009 -7.72 -20.31 -33.13
CA ILE A 1009 -6.49 -20.43 -32.34
C ILE A 1009 -6.83 -21.20 -31.08
N GLY A 1010 -6.07 -22.25 -30.78
CA GLY A 1010 -6.31 -23.06 -29.59
C GLY A 1010 -5.73 -24.46 -29.70
N GLY A 1011 -6.09 -25.29 -28.72
CA GLY A 1011 -5.51 -26.61 -28.52
C GLY A 1011 -4.18 -26.57 -27.76
N PRO A 1012 -3.55 -27.74 -27.51
CA PRO A 1012 -2.34 -27.84 -26.70
C PRO A 1012 -1.23 -26.89 -27.13
N GLY A 1013 -0.84 -25.98 -26.23
CA GLY A 1013 0.19 -24.98 -26.49
C GLY A 1013 -0.32 -23.66 -27.10
N PHE A 1014 -1.63 -23.53 -27.33
CA PHE A 1014 -2.26 -22.33 -27.89
C PHE A 1014 -3.52 -21.87 -27.15
N GLU A 1015 -3.90 -22.54 -26.06
CA GLU A 1015 -5.12 -22.27 -25.30
C GLU A 1015 -5.17 -20.84 -24.77
N PHE A 1016 -4.02 -20.32 -24.35
CA PHE A 1016 -3.82 -18.99 -23.76
C PHE A 1016 -2.79 -18.18 -24.55
N PHE A 1017 -2.81 -18.30 -25.88
CA PHE A 1017 -1.81 -17.73 -26.78
C PHE A 1017 -2.00 -16.24 -27.05
N VAL A 1018 -0.99 -15.43 -26.70
CA VAL A 1018 -0.95 -13.99 -26.91
C VAL A 1018 0.49 -13.59 -27.21
N ASP A 1019 0.68 -12.75 -28.24
CA ASP A 1019 1.98 -12.14 -28.54
C ASP A 1019 3.14 -13.16 -28.65
N GLY A 1020 2.89 -14.29 -29.32
CA GLY A 1020 3.89 -15.34 -29.55
C GLY A 1020 4.09 -16.31 -28.38
N VAL A 1021 3.38 -16.14 -27.26
CA VAL A 1021 3.57 -16.92 -26.03
C VAL A 1021 2.24 -17.54 -25.57
N ASN A 1022 2.28 -18.79 -25.13
CA ASN A 1022 1.16 -19.44 -24.44
C ASN A 1022 1.31 -19.30 -22.93
N TYR A 1023 0.41 -18.58 -22.27
CA TYR A 1023 0.51 -18.27 -20.84
C TYR A 1023 -0.06 -19.36 -19.92
N ASP A 1024 0.36 -20.61 -20.12
CA ASP A 1024 -0.04 -21.76 -19.28
C ASP A 1024 0.92 -22.01 -18.09
N GLN A 1025 2.00 -21.23 -18.00
CA GLN A 1025 3.02 -21.35 -16.94
C GLN A 1025 3.57 -22.79 -16.82
N ASP A 1026 4.06 -23.33 -17.94
CA ASP A 1026 4.62 -24.68 -18.02
C ASP A 1026 3.66 -25.79 -17.56
N GLY A 1027 2.37 -25.67 -17.91
CA GLY A 1027 1.34 -26.66 -17.54
C GLY A 1027 0.70 -26.45 -16.17
N ALA A 1028 1.15 -25.45 -15.39
CA ALA A 1028 0.63 -25.22 -14.05
C ALA A 1028 -0.83 -24.75 -14.04
N VAL A 1029 -1.26 -23.98 -15.05
CA VAL A 1029 -2.66 -23.55 -15.16
C VAL A 1029 -3.54 -24.72 -15.54
N GLN A 1030 -3.18 -25.51 -16.55
CA GLN A 1030 -3.88 -26.75 -16.89
C GLN A 1030 -3.98 -27.72 -15.70
N ALA A 1031 -2.90 -27.89 -14.94
CA ALA A 1031 -2.91 -28.72 -13.74
C ALA A 1031 -3.85 -28.18 -12.64
N ALA A 1032 -4.01 -26.86 -12.54
CA ALA A 1032 -4.96 -26.23 -11.62
C ALA A 1032 -6.41 -26.40 -12.10
N ILE A 1033 -6.65 -26.31 -13.41
CA ILE A 1033 -7.96 -26.56 -14.04
C ILE A 1033 -8.39 -27.99 -13.77
N ALA A 1034 -7.53 -28.97 -14.00
CA ALA A 1034 -7.83 -30.40 -13.81
C ALA A 1034 -8.21 -30.79 -12.37
N ARG A 1035 -7.86 -29.95 -11.37
CA ARG A 1035 -8.16 -30.20 -9.94
C ARG A 1035 -9.46 -29.55 -9.47
N LYS A 1036 -10.06 -28.67 -10.26
CA LYS A 1036 -11.23 -27.90 -9.87
C LYS A 1036 -12.43 -28.32 -10.72
N GLN A 1037 -13.56 -28.51 -10.06
CA GLN A 1037 -14.84 -28.70 -10.73
C GLN A 1037 -15.34 -27.35 -11.27
N ASP A 1038 -16.17 -27.39 -12.32
CA ASP A 1038 -16.89 -26.23 -12.87
C ASP A 1038 -16.01 -25.08 -13.41
N ILE A 1039 -14.75 -25.37 -13.75
CA ILE A 1039 -13.86 -24.41 -14.41
C ILE A 1039 -14.06 -24.46 -15.92
N GLU A 1040 -14.28 -23.29 -16.51
CA GLU A 1040 -14.50 -23.08 -17.94
C GLU A 1040 -13.43 -22.17 -18.55
N ALA A 1041 -12.16 -22.49 -18.32
CA ALA A 1041 -11.04 -21.65 -18.78
C ALA A 1041 -10.93 -21.55 -20.31
N GLY A 1042 -11.54 -22.46 -21.07
CA GLY A 1042 -11.42 -22.46 -22.52
C GLY A 1042 -10.13 -23.07 -23.02
N ALA A 1043 -10.17 -23.52 -24.27
CA ALA A 1043 -8.99 -24.01 -24.98
C ALA A 1043 -8.90 -23.46 -26.41
N TRP A 1044 -9.90 -22.71 -26.87
CA TRP A 1044 -10.01 -22.23 -28.23
C TRP A 1044 -10.64 -20.84 -28.30
N ARG A 1045 -10.29 -20.10 -29.35
CA ARG A 1045 -10.99 -18.90 -29.78
C ARG A 1045 -11.03 -18.81 -31.30
N LEU A 1046 -12.04 -18.12 -31.79
CA LEU A 1046 -12.19 -17.68 -33.17
C LEU A 1046 -11.77 -16.21 -33.26
N GLU A 1047 -10.99 -15.86 -34.27
CA GLU A 1047 -10.59 -14.49 -34.59
C GLU A 1047 -11.13 -14.11 -35.99
N VAL A 1048 -12.01 -13.11 -36.05
CA VAL A 1048 -12.46 -12.49 -37.32
C VAL A 1048 -11.61 -11.26 -37.59
N GLN A 1049 -10.98 -11.22 -38.76
CA GLN A 1049 -10.04 -10.16 -39.14
C GLN A 1049 -10.41 -9.58 -40.51
N PRO A 1050 -10.36 -8.24 -40.68
CA PRO A 1050 -10.58 -7.64 -42.00
C PRO A 1050 -9.50 -8.04 -43.01
N GLY A 1051 -9.90 -8.37 -44.24
CA GLY A 1051 -8.97 -8.70 -45.32
C GLY A 1051 -8.19 -7.49 -45.90
N ILE A 1052 -8.58 -6.27 -45.55
CA ILE A 1052 -7.96 -5.02 -46.03
C ILE A 1052 -7.64 -4.11 -44.84
N ALA A 1053 -6.46 -3.51 -44.85
CA ALA A 1053 -6.06 -2.50 -43.88
C ALA A 1053 -6.82 -1.17 -44.10
N ASP A 1054 -7.51 -0.70 -43.07
CA ASP A 1054 -8.30 0.53 -43.07
C ASP A 1054 -8.36 1.06 -41.62
N GLU A 1055 -8.57 2.37 -41.46
CA GLU A 1055 -8.84 2.96 -40.15
C GLU A 1055 -10.18 2.45 -39.62
N LEU A 1056 -11.23 2.43 -40.44
CA LEU A 1056 -12.57 2.03 -40.04
C LEU A 1056 -12.88 0.60 -40.44
N HIS A 1057 -13.27 -0.23 -39.48
CA HIS A 1057 -13.85 -1.54 -39.75
C HIS A 1057 -15.16 -1.71 -39.01
N GLU A 1058 -16.07 -2.42 -39.68
CA GLU A 1058 -17.35 -2.84 -39.12
C GLU A 1058 -17.34 -4.37 -39.01
N PHE A 1059 -17.72 -4.88 -37.84
CA PHE A 1059 -17.93 -6.31 -37.63
C PHE A 1059 -19.41 -6.53 -37.40
N LEU A 1060 -20.00 -7.50 -38.10
CA LEU A 1060 -21.39 -7.89 -37.89
C LEU A 1060 -21.47 -9.41 -37.90
N VAL A 1061 -21.86 -9.96 -36.75
CA VAL A 1061 -21.96 -11.41 -36.55
C VAL A 1061 -23.36 -11.73 -36.04
N VAL A 1062 -24.04 -12.64 -36.73
CA VAL A 1062 -25.35 -13.18 -36.33
C VAL A 1062 -25.16 -14.61 -35.87
N MET A 1063 -25.72 -14.94 -34.71
CA MET A 1063 -25.54 -16.23 -34.04
C MET A 1063 -26.88 -16.82 -33.61
N THR A 1064 -27.04 -18.13 -33.73
CA THR A 1064 -28.18 -18.90 -33.20
C THR A 1064 -27.72 -19.84 -32.10
N LEU A 1065 -28.55 -19.99 -31.06
CA LEU A 1065 -28.32 -20.92 -29.95
C LEU A 1065 -29.35 -22.05 -30.04
N ASP A 1066 -28.87 -23.29 -30.13
CA ASP A 1066 -29.70 -24.49 -30.20
C ASP A 1066 -29.27 -25.50 -29.13
N LEU A 1067 -30.18 -26.41 -28.77
CA LEU A 1067 -29.81 -27.62 -28.03
C LEU A 1067 -29.20 -28.62 -29.01
N GLN A 1068 -28.30 -29.46 -28.50
CA GLN A 1068 -27.70 -30.50 -29.32
C GLN A 1068 -28.76 -31.52 -29.76
N GLY A 1069 -28.88 -31.78 -31.07
CA GLY A 1069 -29.90 -32.65 -31.66
C GLY A 1069 -31.19 -31.94 -32.06
N GLU A 1070 -31.33 -30.65 -31.74
CA GLU A 1070 -32.45 -29.78 -32.15
C GLU A 1070 -31.95 -28.59 -32.98
N GLU A 1071 -30.82 -28.76 -33.67
CA GLU A 1071 -30.22 -27.68 -34.45
C GLU A 1071 -31.14 -27.22 -35.59
N ARG A 1072 -31.35 -25.90 -35.66
CA ARG A 1072 -32.07 -25.28 -36.78
C ARG A 1072 -31.08 -24.97 -37.89
N ASP A 1073 -31.54 -24.99 -39.14
CA ASP A 1073 -30.75 -24.46 -40.24
C ASP A 1073 -30.49 -22.96 -40.01
N PRO A 1074 -29.29 -22.45 -40.32
CA PRO A 1074 -29.00 -21.02 -40.24
C PRO A 1074 -30.03 -20.23 -41.06
N PRO A 1075 -30.60 -19.15 -40.50
CA PRO A 1075 -31.58 -18.35 -41.24
C PRO A 1075 -30.91 -17.72 -42.46
N GLY A 1076 -31.64 -17.64 -43.58
CA GLY A 1076 -31.17 -16.86 -44.73
C GLY A 1076 -31.14 -15.37 -44.36
N ILE A 1077 -29.97 -14.71 -44.44
CA ILE A 1077 -29.84 -13.31 -44.05
C ILE A 1077 -29.67 -12.42 -45.27
N THR A 1078 -30.53 -11.41 -45.38
CA THR A 1078 -30.33 -10.27 -46.27
C THR A 1078 -30.00 -9.03 -45.45
N MET A 1079 -28.99 -8.29 -45.90
CA MET A 1079 -28.46 -7.12 -45.22
C MET A 1079 -28.51 -5.93 -46.17
N ASP A 1080 -29.10 -4.83 -45.68
CA ASP A 1080 -29.09 -3.53 -46.34
C ASP A 1080 -28.31 -2.53 -45.47
N VAL A 1081 -27.39 -1.79 -46.08
CA VAL A 1081 -26.46 -0.90 -45.37
C VAL A 1081 -26.71 0.54 -45.83
N GLU A 1082 -27.33 1.31 -44.97
CA GLU A 1082 -27.58 2.74 -45.15
C GLU A 1082 -26.51 3.56 -44.42
N ALA A 1083 -26.52 4.90 -44.58
CA ALA A 1083 -25.49 5.76 -44.01
C ALA A 1083 -25.47 5.74 -42.47
N ASP A 1084 -26.65 5.64 -41.86
CA ASP A 1084 -26.91 5.77 -40.42
C ASP A 1084 -27.42 4.49 -39.77
N ALA A 1085 -27.89 3.50 -40.54
CA ALA A 1085 -28.39 2.23 -40.05
C ALA A 1085 -27.99 1.02 -40.92
N ILE A 1086 -28.05 -0.18 -40.32
CA ILE A 1086 -27.97 -1.47 -41.01
C ILE A 1086 -29.30 -2.19 -40.76
N THR A 1087 -29.99 -2.57 -41.82
CA THR A 1087 -31.21 -3.38 -41.73
C THR A 1087 -30.90 -4.83 -42.08
N LEU A 1088 -31.22 -5.74 -41.17
CA LEU A 1088 -31.15 -7.18 -41.36
C LEU A 1088 -32.55 -7.75 -41.52
N LEU A 1089 -32.71 -8.62 -42.51
CA LEU A 1089 -33.89 -9.43 -42.75
C LEU A 1089 -33.47 -10.90 -42.65
N LEU A 1090 -33.90 -11.57 -41.57
CA LEU A 1090 -33.62 -12.98 -41.33
C LEU A 1090 -34.85 -13.79 -41.77
N ALA A 1091 -34.66 -14.64 -42.77
CA ALA A 1091 -35.69 -15.53 -43.31
C ALA A 1091 -36.03 -16.64 -42.30
N GLY A 1092 -37.30 -17.04 -42.30
CA GLY A 1092 -37.85 -18.08 -41.43
C GLY A 1092 -39.38 -18.11 -41.58
N GLU A 1093 -40.05 -18.97 -40.82
CA GLU A 1093 -41.52 -19.03 -40.78
C GLU A 1093 -42.13 -17.68 -40.35
N GLU A 1094 -41.47 -16.99 -39.42
CA GLU A 1094 -41.72 -15.59 -39.09
C GLU A 1094 -40.46 -14.75 -39.40
N PRO A 1095 -40.44 -14.02 -40.53
CA PRO A 1095 -39.28 -13.22 -40.92
C PRO A 1095 -38.95 -12.14 -39.87
N LEU A 1096 -37.68 -12.03 -39.50
CA LEU A 1096 -37.21 -11.05 -38.53
C LEU A 1096 -36.62 -9.83 -39.23
N ARG A 1097 -37.11 -8.63 -38.93
CA ARG A 1097 -36.50 -7.36 -39.36
C ARG A 1097 -35.83 -6.66 -38.19
N LEU A 1098 -34.53 -6.38 -38.32
CA LEU A 1098 -33.73 -5.68 -37.31
C LEU A 1098 -33.05 -4.47 -37.93
N THR A 1099 -33.28 -3.27 -37.39
CA THR A 1099 -32.56 -2.06 -37.79
C THR A 1099 -31.60 -1.65 -36.69
N ILE A 1100 -30.31 -1.63 -37.01
CA ILE A 1100 -29.21 -1.40 -36.08
C ILE A 1100 -28.58 -0.04 -36.40
N PRO A 1101 -28.49 0.89 -35.45
CA PRO A 1101 -27.88 2.19 -35.69
C PRO A 1101 -26.36 2.06 -35.86
N ARG A 1102 -25.82 2.67 -36.92
CA ARG A 1102 -24.37 2.82 -37.18
C ARG A 1102 -23.73 3.94 -36.36
N SER A 1103 -24.54 4.75 -35.68
CA SER A 1103 -24.10 5.79 -34.74
C SER A 1103 -25.09 5.95 -33.58
N LEU A 1104 -24.56 6.11 -32.36
CA LEU A 1104 -25.35 6.48 -31.17
C LEU A 1104 -26.12 7.81 -31.29
N ARG A 1105 -25.78 8.67 -32.26
CA ARG A 1105 -26.54 9.90 -32.53
C ARG A 1105 -27.83 9.65 -33.31
N ALA A 1106 -27.92 8.53 -34.03
CA ALA A 1106 -29.05 8.18 -34.90
C ALA A 1106 -30.11 7.31 -34.20
N VAL A 1107 -29.99 7.08 -32.89
CA VAL A 1107 -31.01 6.34 -32.12
C VAL A 1107 -32.15 7.30 -31.76
N GLU A 1108 -33.18 7.37 -32.62
CA GLU A 1108 -34.45 8.02 -32.31
C GLU A 1108 -35.38 7.05 -31.56
N PHE A 1109 -35.98 7.51 -30.46
CA PHE A 1109 -36.87 6.71 -29.63
C PHE A 1109 -38.32 6.83 -30.11
N PRO A 1110 -39.12 5.75 -30.15
CA PRO A 1110 -40.53 5.88 -29.81
C PRO A 1110 -40.61 6.26 -28.32
N HIS A 1111 -41.20 7.41 -28.01
CA HIS A 1111 -41.59 7.74 -26.64
C HIS A 1111 -42.55 6.66 -26.09
N PRO A 1112 -42.53 6.41 -24.76
CA PRO A 1112 -43.25 5.30 -24.13
C PRO A 1112 -44.74 5.23 -24.45
#